data_AF-A0A6A2G2B9-F1
#
_entry.id   AF-A0A6A2G2B9-F1
#
_cell.length_a   1.000
_cell.length_b   1.000
_cell.length_c   1.000
_cell.angle_alpha   90.00
_cell.angle_beta   90.00
_cell.angle_gamma   90.00
#
_symmetry.space_group_name_H-M   'P 1'
#
loop_
_entity.id
_entity.type
_entity.pdbx_description
1 polymer ?
#
loop_
_entity_poly.entity_id
_entity_poly.type
_entity_poly.pdbx_seq_one_letter_code
_entity_poly.pdbx_strand_id
1 'polypeptide(L)'
;MKNEDKTKRQLVNDTENMQEMSTEDVQSLVHELKTHQIELEMQNGELRRAQNELEASRNEYADLYDFAPIGYFTFDKNGLILDVNLTGANKLGIERQFLIKRPFSLYITPESKDIFYLHLRQVFRTNIRRTCEIKLAGKDGIQSDARLESMLVQDSEGKSSQCRTAISDITEHKQIDKALEDSEERYRELTESIGEVFYAMDRDLRYTYWNTASEALTGILAKDAIGKSLFELFPELKETRAEKFYRKVLKTQQPERFVNKYRVKGKDRFFEINAYPSRFGLSIIAKDITERKKAEKQIQEQVALLDKARDAIGVRDMEHRLIYWNKGAQRLYGWTAEEATGKNADRLIYKDKEETSRLIEAKKIVHEKGEWTGELHQVTKDGKEIIVESRWTLMHDSEGKPKSILVINTDITEKKKFESQLLRAQRIESIGTLAGGIAHDLNNVLTPITLSLQMLKQKFKDEQSQRLLTILENNSQRGANLIKQVLSFARGVEGERIPLAAKHVIREIEKVLKETFPRSIDIRTDIQKDLFTISGDATQLHQVLMNLCVNARDAMPDGGILSITASNFFIDKNYAQMNHDAKVGSYIVIVVSDTGTGIPPEIMDRVFEPFFTTKEHGKGTGLGLSTALAVVKSHGGFINIYSEVERGTTFRVYLPAIKAAETQKVEEQQRELPAGNGELILVAEDEGSIREIISSTLKAYGYRVLTANDGAEAVALHAQNKDEIKLVLIDLMMPVMDGEAGIRAIRKINHDVKIIAISGLTEKDRIAKVADYTNAFLPKPYTAERLLKTIHEVLSAK
;
A
#
# COMPACT_ATOMS: atom_id res chain seq x y z
N MET A 1 24.50 126.22 -42.17
CA MET A 1 24.82 127.00 -43.39
C MET A 1 24.54 128.50 -43.24
N LYS A 2 23.27 128.97 -43.14
CA LYS A 2 22.96 130.42 -43.21
C LYS A 2 23.50 131.32 -42.09
N ASN A 3 23.95 130.77 -40.96
CA ASN A 3 24.58 131.56 -39.88
C ASN A 3 26.11 131.61 -39.99
N GLU A 4 26.78 130.55 -40.48
CA GLU A 4 28.25 130.51 -40.57
C GLU A 4 28.81 131.57 -41.54
N ASP A 5 28.10 131.84 -42.64
CA ASP A 5 28.49 132.85 -43.65
C ASP A 5 28.34 134.30 -43.14
N LYS A 6 27.59 134.52 -42.05
CA LYS A 6 27.59 135.81 -41.34
C LYS A 6 28.82 135.94 -40.45
N THR A 7 29.07 134.96 -39.57
CA THR A 7 30.17 135.04 -38.61
C THR A 7 31.53 135.13 -39.31
N LYS A 8 31.73 134.40 -40.42
CA LYS A 8 32.96 134.51 -41.22
C LYS A 8 33.19 135.89 -41.83
N ARG A 9 32.15 136.58 -42.30
CA ARG A 9 32.29 137.94 -42.85
C ARG A 9 32.63 138.97 -41.78
N GLN A 10 32.10 138.79 -40.57
CA GLN A 10 32.39 139.69 -39.46
C GLN A 10 33.85 139.55 -39.00
N LEU A 11 34.33 138.31 -38.80
CA LEU A 11 35.72 138.01 -38.46
C LEU A 11 36.75 138.48 -39.50
N VAL A 12 36.38 138.57 -40.78
CA VAL A 12 37.24 139.13 -41.84
C VAL A 12 37.31 140.66 -41.76
N ASN A 13 36.18 141.35 -41.55
CA ASN A 13 36.20 142.81 -41.32
C ASN A 13 37.03 143.18 -40.08
N ASP A 14 36.90 142.40 -39.00
CA ASP A 14 37.61 142.66 -37.74
C ASP A 14 39.14 142.41 -37.86
N THR A 15 39.60 141.67 -38.88
CA THR A 15 41.05 141.50 -39.14
C THR A 15 41.67 142.61 -39.99
N GLU A 16 40.90 143.41 -40.73
CA GLU A 16 41.45 144.55 -41.49
C GLU A 16 41.77 145.78 -40.61
N ASN A 17 41.14 145.89 -39.42
CA ASN A 17 41.33 147.01 -38.47
C ASN A 17 42.51 146.83 -37.47
N MET A 18 43.32 145.77 -37.59
CA MET A 18 44.37 145.45 -36.60
C MET A 18 45.48 146.50 -36.42
N GLN A 19 45.55 147.56 -37.23
CA GLN A 19 46.61 148.59 -37.14
C GLN A 19 46.30 149.77 -36.19
N GLU A 20 45.07 149.88 -35.66
CA GLU A 20 44.70 150.95 -34.69
C GLU A 20 44.13 150.43 -33.36
N MET A 21 44.19 149.12 -33.07
CA MET A 21 43.76 148.55 -31.78
C MET A 21 44.72 148.90 -30.64
N SER A 22 44.20 149.14 -29.43
CA SER A 22 45.04 149.36 -28.26
C SER A 22 45.62 148.05 -27.72
N THR A 23 46.69 148.14 -26.92
CA THR A 23 47.33 146.98 -26.29
C THR A 23 46.39 146.27 -25.31
N GLU A 24 45.39 146.95 -24.74
CA GLU A 24 44.39 146.36 -23.84
C GLU A 24 43.33 145.57 -24.62
N ASP A 25 42.86 146.09 -25.77
CA ASP A 25 41.90 145.39 -26.64
C ASP A 25 42.46 144.04 -27.12
N VAL A 26 43.74 144.04 -27.54
CA VAL A 26 44.44 142.82 -27.98
C VAL A 26 44.59 141.83 -26.82
N GLN A 27 44.85 142.28 -25.59
CA GLN A 27 44.90 141.39 -24.43
C GLN A 27 43.53 140.81 -24.07
N SER A 28 42.47 141.60 -24.17
CA SER A 28 41.09 141.15 -23.95
C SER A 28 40.70 140.05 -24.95
N LEU A 29 40.93 140.29 -26.25
CA LEU A 29 40.63 139.32 -27.31
C LEU A 29 41.44 138.03 -27.17
N VAL A 30 42.71 138.12 -26.74
CA VAL A 30 43.55 136.93 -26.44
C VAL A 30 43.05 136.17 -25.19
N HIS A 31 42.43 136.85 -24.23
CA HIS A 31 41.80 136.20 -23.06
C HIS A 31 40.49 135.50 -23.44
N GLU A 32 39.65 136.14 -24.25
CA GLU A 32 38.40 135.57 -24.76
C GLU A 32 38.65 134.35 -25.66
N LEU A 33 39.59 134.44 -26.59
CA LEU A 33 40.01 133.31 -27.44
C LEU A 33 40.57 132.13 -26.62
N LYS A 34 41.32 132.38 -25.54
CA LYS A 34 41.78 131.32 -24.63
C LYS A 34 40.63 130.68 -23.86
N THR A 35 39.64 131.47 -23.44
CA THR A 35 38.44 130.96 -22.76
C THR A 35 37.64 130.04 -23.67
N HIS A 36 37.37 130.45 -24.91
CA HIS A 36 36.69 129.59 -25.91
C HIS A 36 37.54 128.40 -26.34
N GLN A 37 38.88 128.50 -26.39
CA GLN A 37 39.74 127.33 -26.63
C GLN A 37 39.57 126.28 -25.53
N ILE A 38 39.61 126.69 -24.26
CA ILE A 38 39.42 125.78 -23.11
C ILE A 38 38.02 125.15 -23.13
N GLU A 39 36.99 125.93 -23.48
CA GLU A 39 35.61 125.46 -23.63
C GLU A 39 35.48 124.41 -24.76
N LEU A 40 36.09 124.66 -25.92
CA LEU A 40 36.13 123.71 -27.03
C LEU A 40 36.94 122.45 -26.71
N GLU A 41 38.04 122.56 -25.96
CA GLU A 41 38.82 121.41 -25.49
C GLU A 41 38.01 120.57 -24.48
N MET A 42 37.24 121.21 -23.59
CA MET A 42 36.28 120.53 -22.71
C MET A 42 35.18 119.79 -23.50
N GLN A 43 34.49 120.48 -24.43
CA GLN A 43 33.41 119.87 -25.22
C GLN A 43 33.92 118.69 -26.08
N ASN A 44 35.11 118.80 -26.67
CA ASN A 44 35.74 117.67 -27.36
C ASN A 44 36.14 116.52 -26.41
N GLY A 45 36.53 116.84 -25.17
CA GLY A 45 36.79 115.85 -24.13
C GLY A 45 35.54 115.07 -23.71
N GLU A 46 34.42 115.76 -23.49
CA GLU A 46 33.14 115.15 -23.16
C GLU A 46 32.57 114.34 -24.33
N LEU A 47 32.61 114.88 -25.55
CA LEU A 47 32.16 114.16 -26.76
C LEU A 47 32.94 112.86 -26.97
N ARG A 48 34.27 112.85 -26.74
CA ARG A 48 35.09 111.64 -26.81
C ARG A 48 34.73 110.62 -25.72
N ARG A 49 34.41 111.06 -24.50
CA ARG A 49 33.93 110.13 -23.45
C ARG A 49 32.59 109.51 -23.85
N ALA A 50 31.63 110.32 -24.26
CA ALA A 50 30.31 109.84 -24.69
C ALA A 50 30.39 108.90 -25.91
N GLN A 51 31.29 109.16 -26.86
CA GLN A 51 31.57 108.24 -27.98
C GLN A 51 32.16 106.91 -27.51
N ASN A 52 33.17 106.94 -26.62
CA ASN A 52 33.80 105.73 -26.08
C ASN A 52 32.82 104.90 -25.24
N GLU A 53 31.99 105.54 -24.41
CA GLU A 53 30.96 104.88 -23.60
C GLU A 53 29.87 104.25 -24.48
N LEU A 54 29.43 104.96 -25.54
CA LEU A 54 28.47 104.43 -26.51
C LEU A 54 29.06 103.26 -27.32
N GLU A 55 30.33 103.32 -27.72
CA GLU A 55 30.99 102.23 -28.44
C GLU A 55 31.21 101.00 -27.54
N ALA A 56 31.66 101.20 -26.29
CA ALA A 56 31.79 100.14 -25.29
C ALA A 56 30.44 99.46 -25.03
N SER A 57 29.37 100.23 -24.77
CA SER A 57 28.03 99.69 -24.56
C SER A 57 27.47 99.01 -25.80
N ARG A 58 27.71 99.54 -27.01
CA ARG A 58 27.29 98.88 -28.26
C ARG A 58 28.00 97.53 -28.46
N ASN A 59 29.27 97.43 -28.09
CA ASN A 59 30.03 96.19 -28.18
C ASN A 59 29.56 95.17 -27.12
N GLU A 60 29.30 95.61 -25.87
CA GLU A 60 28.68 94.77 -24.83
C GLU A 60 27.31 94.21 -25.27
N TYR A 61 26.43 95.05 -25.85
CA TYR A 61 25.16 94.59 -26.40
C TYR A 61 25.32 93.67 -27.62
N ALA A 62 26.37 93.85 -28.43
CA ALA A 62 26.67 92.96 -29.55
C ALA A 62 27.12 91.57 -29.04
N ASP A 63 28.03 91.51 -28.06
CA ASP A 63 28.48 90.26 -27.46
C ASP A 63 27.33 89.51 -26.76
N LEU A 64 26.49 90.23 -25.99
CA LEU A 64 25.29 89.67 -25.35
C LEU A 64 24.25 89.15 -26.36
N TYR A 65 24.19 89.73 -27.56
CA TYR A 65 23.33 89.26 -28.65
C TYR A 65 23.92 88.05 -29.36
N ASP A 66 25.18 88.14 -29.80
CA ASP A 66 25.83 87.17 -30.67
C ASP A 66 26.26 85.89 -29.93
N PHE A 67 26.65 85.98 -28.65
CA PHE A 67 26.98 84.82 -27.80
C PHE A 67 25.85 84.35 -26.87
N ALA A 68 24.62 84.82 -27.06
CA ALA A 68 23.46 84.29 -26.34
C ALA A 68 23.31 82.78 -26.57
N PRO A 69 22.89 81.97 -25.57
CA PRO A 69 22.74 80.50 -25.70
C PRO A 69 21.56 80.06 -26.59
N ILE A 70 20.87 81.01 -27.23
CA ILE A 70 19.73 80.81 -28.13
C ILE A 70 19.97 81.53 -29.46
N GLY A 71 19.44 80.97 -30.54
CA GLY A 71 19.50 81.60 -31.85
C GLY A 71 18.46 82.71 -31.96
N TYR A 72 18.89 83.97 -31.98
CA TYR A 72 18.01 85.08 -32.30
C TYR A 72 17.94 85.28 -33.82
N PHE A 73 16.72 85.28 -34.35
CA PHE A 73 16.42 85.57 -35.75
C PHE A 73 15.39 86.70 -35.83
N THR A 74 15.54 87.59 -36.81
CA THR A 74 14.51 88.57 -37.17
C THR A 74 13.99 88.24 -38.56
N PHE A 75 12.68 88.03 -38.71
CA PHE A 75 12.04 87.68 -39.97
C PHE A 75 11.12 88.79 -40.50
N ASP A 76 10.97 88.86 -41.82
CA ASP A 76 9.89 89.63 -42.46
C ASP A 76 8.56 88.84 -42.46
N LYS A 77 7.49 89.45 -42.97
CA LYS A 77 6.15 88.85 -43.09
C LYS A 77 6.07 87.61 -44.00
N ASN A 78 7.11 87.36 -44.81
CA ASN A 78 7.23 86.23 -45.73
C ASN A 78 8.22 85.16 -45.24
N GLY A 79 8.83 85.34 -44.05
CA GLY A 79 9.82 84.43 -43.50
C GLY A 79 11.24 84.60 -44.06
N LEU A 80 11.57 85.73 -44.68
CA LEU A 80 12.94 86.10 -45.05
C LEU A 80 13.71 86.52 -43.79
N ILE A 81 14.93 86.00 -43.63
CA ILE A 81 15.85 86.39 -42.54
C ILE A 81 16.34 87.83 -42.81
N LEU A 82 16.00 88.75 -41.92
CA LEU A 82 16.46 90.14 -41.93
C LEU A 82 17.75 90.30 -41.12
N ASP A 83 17.85 89.63 -39.97
CA ASP A 83 19.07 89.49 -39.17
C ASP A 83 19.08 88.15 -38.41
N VAL A 84 20.26 87.70 -38.00
CA VAL A 84 20.49 86.50 -37.18
C VAL A 84 21.77 86.66 -36.34
N ASN A 85 21.75 86.23 -35.08
CA ASN A 85 22.92 86.25 -34.20
C ASN A 85 23.93 85.11 -34.51
N LEU A 86 25.17 85.20 -34.02
CA LEU A 86 26.20 84.17 -34.27
C LEU A 86 25.76 82.78 -33.78
N THR A 87 25.14 82.64 -32.59
CA THR A 87 24.58 81.35 -32.15
C THR A 87 23.54 80.79 -33.13
N GLY A 88 22.65 81.62 -33.69
CA GLY A 88 21.65 81.21 -34.67
C GLY A 88 22.27 80.80 -36.00
N ALA A 89 23.30 81.52 -36.47
CA ALA A 89 24.06 81.18 -37.66
C ALA A 89 24.81 79.85 -37.50
N ASN A 90 25.51 79.69 -36.37
CA ASN A 90 26.24 78.47 -36.01
C ASN A 90 25.30 77.26 -35.90
N LYS A 91 24.10 77.41 -35.33
CA LYS A 91 23.09 76.34 -35.27
C LYS A 91 22.59 75.85 -36.62
N LEU A 92 22.74 76.62 -37.71
CA LEU A 92 22.42 76.18 -39.07
C LEU A 92 23.65 75.66 -39.85
N GLY A 93 24.86 75.83 -39.33
CA GLY A 93 26.11 75.49 -40.01
C GLY A 93 26.50 76.46 -41.14
N ILE A 94 25.95 77.69 -41.13
CA ILE A 94 26.04 78.66 -42.22
C ILE A 94 26.40 80.04 -41.66
N GLU A 95 27.41 80.69 -42.23
CA GLU A 95 27.81 82.04 -41.81
C GLU A 95 26.66 83.06 -41.96
N ARG A 96 26.53 83.98 -41.00
CA ARG A 96 25.50 85.04 -40.93
C ARG A 96 25.24 85.70 -42.29
N GLN A 97 26.30 86.05 -43.03
CA GLN A 97 26.22 86.72 -44.33
C GLN A 97 25.44 85.96 -45.41
N PHE A 98 25.43 84.62 -45.39
CA PHE A 98 24.70 83.81 -46.39
C PHE A 98 23.25 83.52 -46.00
N LEU A 99 22.89 83.74 -44.73
CA LEU A 99 21.52 83.60 -44.21
C LEU A 99 20.67 84.84 -44.49
N ILE A 100 21.26 86.05 -44.43
CA ILE A 100 20.52 87.30 -44.64
C ILE A 100 19.86 87.33 -46.03
N LYS A 101 18.59 87.77 -46.08
CA LYS A 101 17.70 87.78 -47.25
C LYS A 101 17.41 86.40 -47.86
N ARG A 102 17.65 85.30 -47.13
CA ARG A 102 17.15 83.95 -47.50
C ARG A 102 15.87 83.60 -46.74
N PRO A 103 14.93 82.83 -47.35
CA PRO A 103 13.79 82.29 -46.62
C PRO A 103 14.24 81.27 -45.57
N PHE A 104 13.81 81.42 -44.32
CA PHE A 104 14.10 80.47 -43.25
C PHE A 104 13.53 79.07 -43.52
N SER A 105 12.48 78.97 -44.36
CA SER A 105 11.88 77.72 -44.84
C SER A 105 12.81 76.85 -45.71
N LEU A 106 14.04 77.30 -46.00
CA LEU A 106 15.11 76.48 -46.58
C LEU A 106 15.86 75.63 -45.53
N TYR A 107 15.86 76.03 -44.27
CA TYR A 107 16.68 75.46 -43.19
C TYR A 107 15.87 74.65 -42.17
N ILE A 108 14.68 74.18 -42.58
CA ILE A 108 13.72 73.42 -41.77
C ILE A 108 13.13 72.29 -42.60
N THR A 109 12.72 71.19 -41.95
CA THR A 109 12.22 70.00 -42.65
C THR A 109 10.92 70.28 -43.41
N PRO A 110 10.57 69.52 -44.47
CA PRO A 110 9.35 69.76 -45.27
C PRO A 110 8.07 69.88 -44.44
N GLU A 111 7.89 69.01 -43.45
CA GLU A 111 6.74 68.94 -42.55
C GLU A 111 6.66 70.17 -41.64
N SER A 112 7.81 70.76 -41.32
CA SER A 112 7.95 71.94 -40.47
C SER A 112 7.59 73.25 -41.18
N LYS A 113 7.53 73.27 -42.53
CA LYS A 113 7.34 74.51 -43.31
C LYS A 113 5.96 75.11 -43.10
N ASP A 114 4.92 74.29 -43.14
CA ASP A 114 3.55 74.75 -42.92
C ASP A 114 3.35 75.23 -41.47
N ILE A 115 3.94 74.53 -40.50
CA ILE A 115 3.94 74.95 -39.08
C ILE A 115 4.58 76.34 -38.92
N PHE A 116 5.76 76.55 -39.53
CA PHE A 116 6.45 77.84 -39.49
C PHE A 116 5.64 78.97 -40.15
N TYR A 117 5.07 78.75 -41.35
CA TYR A 117 4.28 79.75 -42.05
C TYR A 117 2.95 80.07 -41.34
N LEU A 118 2.29 79.07 -40.74
CA LEU A 118 1.10 79.28 -39.91
C LEU A 118 1.45 80.07 -38.64
N HIS A 119 2.55 79.75 -37.98
CA HIS A 119 3.05 80.45 -36.79
C HIS A 119 3.37 81.92 -37.08
N LEU A 120 4.17 82.23 -38.12
CA LEU A 120 4.41 83.61 -38.56
C LEU A 120 3.10 84.35 -38.83
N ARG A 121 2.17 83.73 -39.58
CA ARG A 121 0.86 84.32 -39.90
C ARG A 121 0.01 84.61 -38.65
N GLN A 122 0.18 83.86 -37.56
CA GLN A 122 -0.47 84.14 -36.28
C GLN A 122 0.21 85.28 -35.51
N VAL A 123 1.55 85.34 -35.48
CA VAL A 123 2.32 86.44 -34.84
C VAL A 123 1.96 87.78 -35.48
N PHE A 124 2.10 87.88 -36.81
CA PHE A 124 1.79 89.09 -37.59
C PHE A 124 0.30 89.51 -37.54
N ARG A 125 -0.62 88.62 -37.13
CA ARG A 125 -2.04 88.93 -36.95
C ARG A 125 -2.44 89.30 -35.53
N THR A 126 -1.79 88.73 -34.53
CA THR A 126 -2.27 88.81 -33.13
C THR A 126 -1.44 89.73 -32.24
N ASN A 127 -0.25 90.15 -32.67
CA ASN A 127 0.65 91.03 -31.91
C ASN A 127 0.97 90.52 -30.48
N ILE A 128 0.88 89.21 -30.27
CA ILE A 128 1.11 88.50 -29.00
C ILE A 128 2.25 87.51 -29.22
N ARG A 129 3.11 87.31 -28.20
CA ARG A 129 4.16 86.28 -28.21
C ARG A 129 3.54 84.90 -28.48
N ARG A 130 4.01 84.20 -29.51
CA ARG A 130 3.61 82.83 -29.84
C ARG A 130 4.80 81.89 -29.73
N THR A 131 4.50 80.62 -29.51
CA THR A 131 5.49 79.54 -29.46
C THR A 131 5.07 78.43 -30.42
N CYS A 132 6.01 77.88 -31.18
CA CYS A 132 5.81 76.65 -31.94
C CYS A 132 7.06 75.77 -31.87
N GLU A 133 6.92 74.50 -32.25
CA GLU A 133 8.03 73.58 -32.40
C GLU A 133 8.16 73.15 -33.85
N ILE A 134 9.39 73.05 -34.32
CA ILE A 134 9.74 72.66 -35.68
C ILE A 134 11.00 71.80 -35.65
N LYS A 135 11.32 71.15 -36.77
CA LYS A 135 12.63 70.52 -36.97
C LYS A 135 13.48 71.38 -37.89
N LEU A 136 14.65 71.78 -37.40
CA LEU A 136 15.69 72.41 -38.20
C LEU A 136 16.34 71.35 -39.10
N ALA A 137 16.83 71.78 -40.25
CA ALA A 137 17.66 71.00 -41.15
C ALA A 137 18.99 71.73 -41.31
N GLY A 138 19.99 71.31 -40.52
CA GLY A 138 21.34 71.87 -40.58
C GLY A 138 22.04 71.51 -41.89
N LYS A 139 23.04 72.30 -42.27
CA LYS A 139 23.83 72.12 -43.50
C LYS A 139 24.41 70.70 -43.67
N ASP A 140 24.75 70.05 -42.57
CA ASP A 140 25.37 68.71 -42.54
C ASP A 140 24.34 67.57 -42.54
N GLY A 141 23.06 67.86 -42.81
CA GLY A 141 21.96 66.89 -42.83
C GLY A 141 21.42 66.50 -41.44
N ILE A 142 22.09 66.94 -40.36
CA ILE A 142 21.64 66.76 -38.98
C ILE A 142 20.32 67.52 -38.78
N GLN A 143 19.31 66.83 -38.26
CA GLN A 143 18.05 67.41 -37.83
C GLN A 143 18.06 67.62 -36.31
N SER A 144 17.57 68.77 -35.85
CA SER A 144 17.33 69.04 -34.43
C SER A 144 15.90 69.55 -34.21
N ASP A 145 15.29 69.12 -33.12
CA ASP A 145 14.01 69.64 -32.66
C ASP A 145 14.24 71.00 -31.99
N ALA A 146 13.56 72.04 -32.48
CA ALA A 146 13.74 73.41 -32.02
C ALA A 146 12.41 74.10 -31.72
N ARG A 147 12.41 74.87 -30.63
CA ARG A 147 11.29 75.69 -30.19
C ARG A 147 11.52 77.13 -30.60
N LEU A 148 10.58 77.68 -31.38
CA LEU A 148 10.54 79.08 -31.79
C LEU A 148 9.64 79.84 -30.82
N GLU A 149 10.14 80.94 -30.29
CA GLU A 149 9.35 81.90 -29.53
C GLU A 149 9.41 83.27 -30.21
N SER A 150 8.29 83.67 -30.81
CA SER A 150 8.23 84.80 -31.75
C SER A 150 7.31 85.90 -31.24
N MET A 151 7.73 87.16 -31.43
CA MET A 151 6.94 88.35 -31.18
C MET A 151 7.09 89.37 -32.31
N LEU A 152 6.05 90.16 -32.52
CA LEU A 152 6.08 91.26 -33.48
C LEU A 152 6.74 92.50 -32.85
N VAL A 153 7.60 93.17 -33.61
CA VAL A 153 8.29 94.40 -33.23
C VAL A 153 8.16 95.41 -34.38
N GLN A 154 7.96 96.68 -34.06
CA GLN A 154 7.95 97.75 -35.05
C GLN A 154 9.35 98.39 -35.17
N ASP A 155 9.66 98.80 -36.38
CA ASP A 155 10.85 99.57 -36.75
C ASP A 155 10.84 100.98 -36.12
N SER A 156 11.99 101.63 -35.98
CA SER A 156 12.09 102.93 -35.30
C SER A 156 11.41 104.08 -36.05
N GLU A 157 11.22 103.94 -37.37
CA GLU A 157 10.37 104.85 -38.17
C GLU A 157 8.89 104.42 -38.23
N GLY A 158 8.48 103.32 -37.57
CA GLY A 158 7.11 102.78 -37.57
C GLY A 158 6.62 102.18 -38.90
N LYS A 159 7.40 102.30 -39.98
CA LYS A 159 7.01 101.91 -41.36
C LYS A 159 7.03 100.40 -41.63
N SER A 160 7.80 99.63 -40.86
CA SER A 160 7.91 98.18 -41.05
C SER A 160 7.64 97.43 -39.73
N SER A 161 7.00 96.26 -39.85
CA SER A 161 6.80 95.32 -38.73
C SER A 161 7.61 94.06 -39.01
N GLN A 162 8.36 93.62 -38.02
CA GLN A 162 9.34 92.54 -38.11
C GLN A 162 9.09 91.53 -36.99
N CYS A 163 9.32 90.25 -37.25
CA CYS A 163 9.10 89.17 -36.29
C CYS A 163 10.43 88.78 -35.63
N ARG A 164 10.67 89.23 -34.39
CA ARG A 164 11.82 88.78 -33.60
C ARG A 164 11.49 87.42 -33.00
N THR A 165 12.39 86.46 -33.19
CA THR A 165 12.22 85.06 -32.79
C THR A 165 13.45 84.56 -32.06
N ALA A 166 13.25 84.03 -30.85
CA ALA A 166 14.23 83.19 -30.18
C ALA A 166 14.06 81.73 -30.64
N ILE A 167 15.16 81.04 -30.91
CA ILE A 167 15.19 79.62 -31.30
C ILE A 167 16.05 78.88 -30.29
N SER A 168 15.41 78.04 -29.49
CA SER A 168 16.06 77.12 -28.55
C SER A 168 16.05 75.69 -29.09
N ASP A 169 17.11 74.93 -28.78
CA ASP A 169 17.19 73.51 -29.07
C ASP A 169 16.49 72.73 -27.95
N ILE A 170 15.68 71.74 -28.30
CA ILE A 170 14.97 70.88 -27.35
C ILE A 170 15.22 69.39 -27.63
N THR A 171 16.19 69.07 -28.48
CA THR A 171 16.48 67.70 -28.93
C THR A 171 16.85 66.78 -27.77
N GLU A 172 17.73 67.21 -26.86
CA GLU A 172 18.15 66.44 -25.68
C GLU A 172 16.97 66.19 -24.72
N HIS A 173 16.16 67.22 -24.45
CA HIS A 173 14.98 67.10 -23.58
C HIS A 173 13.97 66.10 -24.12
N LYS A 174 13.65 66.16 -25.42
CA LYS A 174 12.77 65.18 -26.08
C LYS A 174 13.35 63.76 -26.10
N GLN A 175 14.68 63.61 -26.18
CA GLN A 175 15.33 62.30 -26.08
C GLN A 175 15.26 61.74 -24.66
N ILE A 176 15.39 62.57 -23.62
CA ILE A 176 15.23 62.15 -22.22
C ILE A 176 13.79 61.75 -21.92
N ASP A 177 12.82 62.59 -22.29
CA ASP A 177 11.40 62.32 -22.05
C ASP A 177 10.96 61.04 -22.78
N LYS A 178 11.34 60.89 -24.05
CA LYS A 178 11.06 59.65 -24.79
C LYS A 178 11.80 58.44 -24.21
N ALA A 179 13.05 58.58 -23.78
CA ALA A 179 13.77 57.45 -23.16
C ALA A 179 13.16 57.02 -21.82
N LEU A 180 12.45 57.92 -21.12
CA LEU A 180 11.64 57.61 -19.96
C LEU A 180 10.35 56.88 -20.36
N GLU A 181 9.61 57.37 -21.36
CA GLU A 181 8.42 56.70 -21.91
C GLU A 181 8.73 55.29 -22.44
N ASP A 182 9.74 55.15 -23.32
CA ASP A 182 10.25 53.88 -23.87
C ASP A 182 10.75 52.90 -22.78
N SER A 183 11.03 53.40 -21.57
CA SER A 183 11.44 52.59 -20.41
C SER A 183 10.26 52.20 -19.53
N GLU A 184 9.32 53.10 -19.25
CA GLU A 184 8.09 52.80 -18.52
C GLU A 184 7.19 51.82 -19.30
N GLU A 185 7.07 51.98 -20.62
CA GLU A 185 6.35 51.04 -21.48
C GLU A 185 7.04 49.67 -21.46
N ARG A 186 8.36 49.61 -21.60
CA ARG A 186 9.12 48.35 -21.51
C ARG A 186 8.99 47.65 -20.16
N TYR A 187 9.00 48.38 -19.05
CA TYR A 187 8.75 47.79 -17.72
C TYR A 187 7.32 47.25 -17.60
N ARG A 188 6.34 47.90 -18.22
CA ARG A 188 4.95 47.43 -18.29
C ARG A 188 4.85 46.17 -19.15
N GLU A 189 5.38 46.15 -20.36
CA GLU A 189 5.42 44.95 -21.22
C GLU A 189 6.07 43.76 -20.50
N LEU A 190 7.20 43.98 -19.83
CA LEU A 190 7.92 42.95 -19.06
C LEU A 190 7.15 42.42 -17.85
N THR A 191 6.15 43.14 -17.34
CA THR A 191 5.34 42.72 -16.17
C THR A 191 3.96 42.21 -16.55
N GLU A 192 3.38 42.68 -17.66
CA GLU A 192 2.18 42.12 -18.29
C GLU A 192 2.45 40.77 -18.98
N SER A 193 3.63 40.59 -19.59
CA SER A 193 4.04 39.32 -20.23
C SER A 193 4.35 38.19 -19.24
N ILE A 194 4.37 38.46 -17.93
CA ILE A 194 4.47 37.43 -16.89
C ILE A 194 3.14 36.65 -16.87
N GLY A 195 3.14 35.44 -17.45
CA GLY A 195 2.00 34.51 -17.44
C GLY A 195 1.63 33.93 -16.06
N GLU A 196 2.28 34.40 -15.00
CA GLU A 196 1.95 34.12 -13.60
C GLU A 196 1.36 35.39 -12.95
N VAL A 197 0.57 35.21 -11.89
CA VAL A 197 -0.05 36.32 -11.16
C VAL A 197 1.06 37.19 -10.56
N PHE A 198 1.19 38.42 -11.05
CA PHE A 198 2.15 39.40 -10.55
C PHE A 198 1.47 40.70 -10.15
N TYR A 199 1.72 41.12 -8.92
CA TYR A 199 1.22 42.36 -8.36
C TYR A 199 2.23 42.99 -7.40
N ALA A 200 2.16 44.31 -7.27
CA ALA A 200 2.92 45.05 -6.25
C ALA A 200 1.98 45.61 -5.20
N MET A 201 2.48 45.75 -3.98
CA MET A 201 1.81 46.44 -2.88
C MET A 201 2.74 47.47 -2.24
N ASP A 202 2.17 48.52 -1.64
CA ASP A 202 2.90 49.44 -0.77
C ASP A 202 3.19 48.83 0.62
N ARG A 203 3.67 49.66 1.54
CA ARG A 203 4.01 49.25 2.93
C ARG A 203 2.78 49.02 3.82
N ASP A 204 1.62 49.56 3.44
CA ASP A 204 0.34 49.38 4.13
C ASP A 204 -0.52 48.28 3.50
N LEU A 205 0.09 47.50 2.59
CA LEU A 205 -0.53 46.41 1.83
C LEU A 205 -1.69 46.86 0.94
N ARG A 206 -1.57 48.05 0.32
CA ARG A 206 -2.44 48.49 -0.79
C ARG A 206 -1.81 48.16 -2.14
N TYR A 207 -2.60 47.69 -3.09
CA TYR A 207 -2.09 47.32 -4.41
C TYR A 207 -1.64 48.55 -5.20
N THR A 208 -0.42 48.51 -5.72
CA THR A 208 0.18 49.57 -6.54
C THR A 208 0.37 49.15 -8.00
N TYR A 209 0.39 47.84 -8.28
CA TYR A 209 0.41 47.28 -9.62
C TYR A 209 -0.30 45.91 -9.65
N TRP A 210 -0.91 45.56 -10.79
CA TRP A 210 -1.76 44.37 -10.94
C TRP A 210 -1.79 43.95 -12.41
N ASN A 211 -1.12 42.85 -12.77
CA ASN A 211 -0.99 42.43 -14.17
C ASN A 211 -2.22 41.67 -14.72
N THR A 212 -2.27 41.52 -16.04
CA THR A 212 -3.31 40.80 -16.81
C THR A 212 -3.53 39.36 -16.30
N ALA A 213 -2.48 38.66 -15.86
CA ALA A 213 -2.63 37.33 -15.25
C ALA A 213 -3.37 37.36 -13.90
N SER A 214 -3.17 38.42 -13.11
CA SER A 214 -3.91 38.70 -11.88
C SER A 214 -5.39 39.01 -12.16
N GLU A 215 -5.69 39.79 -13.20
CA GLU A 215 -7.07 40.00 -13.67
C GLU A 215 -7.73 38.68 -14.10
N ALA A 216 -7.07 37.91 -14.97
CA ALA A 216 -7.61 36.67 -15.53
C ALA A 216 -7.92 35.64 -14.43
N LEU A 217 -7.01 35.47 -13.45
CA LEU A 217 -7.25 34.56 -12.32
C LEU A 217 -8.42 35.04 -11.46
N THR A 218 -8.40 36.28 -10.99
CA THR A 218 -9.32 36.77 -9.95
C THR A 218 -10.67 37.21 -10.50
N GLY A 219 -10.72 37.75 -11.72
CA GLY A 219 -11.87 38.46 -12.28
C GLY A 219 -11.95 39.93 -11.87
N ILE A 220 -10.92 40.48 -11.22
CA ILE A 220 -10.86 41.86 -10.75
C ILE A 220 -9.89 42.64 -11.66
N LEU A 221 -10.37 43.71 -12.29
CA LEU A 221 -9.57 44.55 -13.18
C LEU A 221 -8.58 45.41 -12.38
N ALA A 222 -7.43 45.76 -12.97
CA ALA A 222 -6.37 46.53 -12.32
C ALA A 222 -6.87 47.88 -11.79
N LYS A 223 -7.72 48.58 -12.55
CA LYS A 223 -8.39 49.83 -12.14
C LYS A 223 -9.24 49.67 -10.86
N ASP A 224 -9.76 48.47 -10.63
CA ASP A 224 -10.62 48.13 -9.49
C ASP A 224 -9.83 47.46 -8.36
N ALA A 225 -8.56 47.13 -8.58
CA ALA A 225 -7.65 46.56 -7.59
C ALA A 225 -6.69 47.61 -6.98
N ILE A 226 -6.12 48.48 -7.82
CA ILE A 226 -5.12 49.48 -7.42
C ILE A 226 -5.69 50.48 -6.41
N GLY A 227 -4.87 50.86 -5.41
CA GLY A 227 -5.22 51.75 -4.30
C GLY A 227 -5.98 51.07 -3.17
N LYS A 228 -6.64 49.93 -3.39
CA LYS A 228 -7.33 49.16 -2.34
C LYS A 228 -6.36 48.31 -1.54
N SER A 229 -6.68 48.06 -0.27
CA SER A 229 -5.94 47.16 0.61
C SER A 229 -6.18 45.69 0.27
N LEU A 230 -5.18 44.84 0.53
CA LEU A 230 -5.26 43.38 0.57
C LEU A 230 -6.56 42.88 1.24
N PHE A 231 -6.95 43.50 2.35
CA PHE A 231 -8.13 43.11 3.14
C PHE A 231 -9.46 43.74 2.67
N GLU A 232 -9.40 44.75 1.79
CA GLU A 232 -10.58 45.34 1.15
C GLU A 232 -11.02 44.50 -0.06
N LEU A 233 -10.08 43.80 -0.71
CA LEU A 233 -10.32 42.92 -1.86
C LEU A 233 -10.44 41.43 -1.47
N PHE A 234 -9.68 40.98 -0.47
CA PHE A 234 -9.69 39.61 0.04
C PHE A 234 -9.79 39.61 1.58
N PRO A 235 -10.97 39.93 2.16
CA PRO A 235 -11.18 39.99 3.60
C PRO A 235 -10.78 38.71 4.34
N GLU A 236 -10.89 37.55 3.69
CA GLU A 236 -10.51 36.23 4.20
C GLU A 236 -9.01 36.05 4.45
N LEU A 237 -8.15 36.98 3.99
CA LEU A 237 -6.71 36.94 4.23
C LEU A 237 -6.29 37.62 5.54
N LYS A 238 -7.20 38.36 6.20
CA LYS A 238 -6.93 39.05 7.47
C LYS A 238 -6.59 38.05 8.59
N GLU A 239 -5.58 38.37 9.39
CA GLU A 239 -4.99 37.60 10.49
C GLU A 239 -4.42 36.20 10.13
N THR A 240 -4.52 35.80 8.86
CA THR A 240 -4.02 34.52 8.34
C THR A 240 -2.49 34.45 8.31
N ARG A 241 -1.97 33.27 7.92
CA ARG A 241 -0.55 33.09 7.59
C ARG A 241 -0.08 33.99 6.44
N ALA A 242 -0.97 34.41 5.52
CA ALA A 242 -0.61 35.29 4.40
C ALA A 242 -0.26 36.72 4.86
N GLU A 243 -1.09 37.32 5.72
CA GLU A 243 -0.78 38.63 6.32
C GLU A 243 0.54 38.58 7.11
N LYS A 244 0.70 37.54 7.94
CA LYS A 244 1.90 37.36 8.78
C LYS A 244 3.16 37.17 7.93
N PHE A 245 3.05 36.52 6.77
CA PHE A 245 4.10 36.41 5.76
C PHE A 245 4.45 37.76 5.13
N TYR A 246 3.48 38.52 4.58
CA TYR A 246 3.77 39.82 3.96
C TYR A 246 4.35 40.84 4.96
N ARG A 247 3.80 40.91 6.18
CA ARG A 247 4.35 41.77 7.25
C ARG A 247 5.73 41.33 7.71
N LYS A 248 6.04 40.03 7.68
CA LYS A 248 7.39 39.52 7.97
C LYS A 248 8.38 39.98 6.89
N VAL A 249 8.08 39.79 5.61
CA VAL A 249 8.95 40.22 4.49
C VAL A 249 9.20 41.73 4.51
N LEU A 250 8.17 42.55 4.76
CA LEU A 250 8.32 44.00 4.96
C LEU A 250 9.25 44.34 6.15
N LYS A 251 9.22 43.56 7.24
CA LYS A 251 10.06 43.79 8.43
C LYS A 251 11.49 43.26 8.29
N THR A 252 11.69 42.13 7.62
CA THR A 252 13.03 41.50 7.45
C THR A 252 13.81 42.09 6.29
N GLN A 253 13.12 42.69 5.30
CA GLN A 253 13.72 43.11 4.02
C GLN A 253 14.47 41.97 3.31
N GLN A 254 14.02 40.72 3.52
CA GLN A 254 14.52 39.52 2.84
C GLN A 254 13.36 38.84 2.08
N PRO A 255 13.57 38.39 0.82
CA PRO A 255 12.56 37.62 0.10
C PRO A 255 12.18 36.32 0.82
N GLU A 256 10.91 35.95 0.78
CA GLU A 256 10.42 34.70 1.36
C GLU A 256 9.40 34.02 0.43
N ARG A 257 9.28 32.69 0.55
CA ARG A 257 8.37 31.83 -0.21
C ARG A 257 7.36 31.15 0.70
N PHE A 258 6.09 31.22 0.32
CA PHE A 258 4.97 30.64 1.06
C PHE A 258 4.06 29.85 0.11
N VAL A 259 3.86 28.56 0.41
CA VAL A 259 2.92 27.71 -0.31
C VAL A 259 1.65 27.55 0.52
N ASN A 260 0.50 27.88 -0.05
CA ASN A 260 -0.79 27.78 0.63
C ASN A 260 -1.93 27.40 -0.32
N LYS A 261 -3.03 26.92 0.26
CA LYS A 261 -4.25 26.54 -0.45
C LYS A 261 -5.28 27.67 -0.33
N TYR A 262 -5.80 28.15 -1.46
CA TYR A 262 -6.84 29.18 -1.53
C TYR A 262 -8.03 28.71 -2.37
N ARG A 263 -9.19 29.33 -2.18
CA ARG A 263 -10.42 29.05 -2.94
C ARG A 263 -10.70 30.21 -3.89
N VAL A 264 -10.40 30.01 -5.18
CA VAL A 264 -10.54 31.05 -6.21
C VAL A 264 -11.63 30.64 -7.20
N LYS A 265 -12.62 31.52 -7.42
CA LYS A 265 -13.78 31.25 -8.29
C LYS A 265 -14.45 29.88 -7.98
N GLY A 266 -14.65 29.62 -6.69
CA GLY A 266 -15.25 28.39 -6.16
C GLY A 266 -14.35 27.13 -6.18
N LYS A 267 -13.16 27.17 -6.80
CA LYS A 267 -12.25 26.03 -6.91
C LYS A 267 -11.07 26.15 -5.95
N ASP A 268 -10.73 25.04 -5.31
CA ASP A 268 -9.55 24.91 -4.47
C ASP A 268 -8.28 24.82 -5.34
N ARG A 269 -7.34 25.74 -5.12
CA ARG A 269 -6.04 25.82 -5.82
C ARG A 269 -4.89 25.95 -4.83
N PHE A 270 -3.71 25.46 -5.19
CA PHE A 270 -2.47 25.64 -4.44
C PHE A 270 -1.62 26.72 -5.11
N PHE A 271 -1.30 27.77 -4.37
CA PHE A 271 -0.43 28.85 -4.83
C PHE A 271 0.90 28.82 -4.11
N GLU A 272 1.97 28.98 -4.89
CA GLU A 272 3.32 29.27 -4.44
C GLU A 272 3.57 30.77 -4.59
N ILE A 273 3.58 31.46 -3.46
CA ILE A 273 3.71 32.92 -3.37
C ILE A 273 5.15 33.25 -2.99
N ASN A 274 5.85 33.97 -3.86
CA ASN A 274 7.17 34.53 -3.60
C ASN A 274 7.02 36.05 -3.44
N ALA A 275 7.37 36.58 -2.27
CA ALA A 275 7.30 38.01 -1.99
C ALA A 275 8.70 38.60 -1.86
N TYR A 276 8.96 39.65 -2.63
CA TYR A 276 10.24 40.35 -2.72
C TYR A 276 10.06 41.78 -2.17
N PRO A 277 10.84 42.19 -1.16
CA PRO A 277 10.77 43.56 -0.65
C PRO A 277 11.41 44.54 -1.63
N SER A 278 10.82 45.74 -1.72
CA SER A 278 11.30 46.83 -2.57
C SER A 278 11.30 48.16 -1.80
N ARG A 279 11.93 49.20 -2.36
CA ARG A 279 11.92 50.56 -1.79
C ARG A 279 10.49 51.04 -1.46
N PHE A 280 9.53 50.69 -2.31
CA PHE A 280 8.15 51.16 -2.27
C PHE A 280 7.21 50.23 -1.47
N GLY A 281 7.57 48.95 -1.28
CA GLY A 281 6.77 48.00 -0.52
C GLY A 281 7.15 46.55 -0.81
N LEU A 282 6.27 45.82 -1.49
CA LEU A 282 6.46 44.43 -1.91
C LEU A 282 6.15 44.26 -3.40
N SER A 283 6.91 43.40 -4.07
CA SER A 283 6.57 42.81 -5.38
C SER A 283 6.31 41.32 -5.18
N ILE A 284 5.18 40.80 -5.67
CA ILE A 284 4.70 39.44 -5.37
C ILE A 284 4.42 38.68 -6.67
N ILE A 285 4.97 37.47 -6.77
CA ILE A 285 4.64 36.48 -7.81
C ILE A 285 3.88 35.33 -7.15
N ALA A 286 2.72 34.95 -7.68
CA ALA A 286 1.91 33.83 -7.20
C ALA A 286 1.67 32.78 -8.30
N LYS A 287 2.46 31.70 -8.26
CA LYS A 287 2.39 30.59 -9.21
C LYS A 287 1.31 29.59 -8.81
N ASP A 288 0.40 29.23 -9.71
CA ASP A 288 -0.50 28.10 -9.49
C ASP A 288 0.27 26.79 -9.66
N ILE A 289 0.36 25.99 -8.59
CA ILE A 289 1.03 24.69 -8.57
C ILE A 289 0.04 23.53 -8.39
N THR A 290 -1.25 23.75 -8.64
CA THR A 290 -2.32 22.77 -8.38
C THR A 290 -2.14 21.47 -9.17
N GLU A 291 -1.84 21.52 -10.46
CA GLU A 291 -1.62 20.30 -11.26
C GLU A 291 -0.36 19.54 -10.82
N ARG A 292 0.72 20.26 -10.48
CA ARG A 292 1.91 19.67 -9.86
C ARG A 292 1.56 18.97 -8.54
N LYS A 293 0.77 19.60 -7.67
CA LYS A 293 0.35 19.01 -6.39
C LYS A 293 -0.60 17.82 -6.55
N LYS A 294 -1.45 17.81 -7.58
CA LYS A 294 -2.24 16.63 -7.97
C LYS A 294 -1.34 15.48 -8.43
N ALA A 295 -0.38 15.75 -9.32
CA ALA A 295 0.55 14.73 -9.83
C ALA A 295 1.43 14.14 -8.70
N GLU A 296 2.00 14.99 -7.85
CA GLU A 296 2.75 14.56 -6.65
C GLU A 296 1.89 13.66 -5.74
N LYS A 297 0.62 14.04 -5.50
CA LYS A 297 -0.33 13.24 -4.71
C LYS A 297 -0.70 11.91 -5.40
N GLN A 298 -0.94 11.92 -6.71
CA GLN A 298 -1.30 10.72 -7.48
C GLN A 298 -0.15 9.70 -7.50
N ILE A 299 1.10 10.16 -7.62
CA ILE A 299 2.30 9.31 -7.49
C ILE A 299 2.40 8.73 -6.08
N GLN A 300 2.18 9.53 -5.03
CA GLN A 300 2.14 9.03 -3.65
C GLN A 300 1.03 7.99 -3.43
N GLU A 301 -0.15 8.19 -4.04
CA GLU A 301 -1.26 7.23 -3.97
C GLU A 301 -0.95 5.93 -4.72
N GLN A 302 -0.28 5.98 -5.88
CA GLN A 302 0.20 4.80 -6.60
C GLN A 302 1.23 4.01 -5.79
N VAL A 303 2.21 4.67 -5.17
CA VAL A 303 3.18 4.02 -4.27
C VAL A 303 2.48 3.40 -3.06
N ALA A 304 1.51 4.09 -2.46
CA ALA A 304 0.73 3.59 -1.33
C ALA A 304 -0.18 2.39 -1.69
N LEU A 305 -0.59 2.25 -2.95
CA LEU A 305 -1.30 1.07 -3.46
C LEU A 305 -0.35 -0.13 -3.59
N LEU A 306 0.84 0.05 -4.16
CA LEU A 306 1.86 -1.02 -4.29
C LEU A 306 2.33 -1.56 -2.92
N ASP A 307 2.38 -0.71 -1.89
CA ASP A 307 2.70 -1.12 -0.52
C ASP A 307 1.56 -1.89 0.20
N LYS A 308 0.32 -1.68 -0.24
CA LYS A 308 -0.87 -2.39 0.26
C LYS A 308 -1.11 -3.73 -0.46
N ALA A 309 -0.44 -3.98 -1.58
CA ALA A 309 -0.48 -5.28 -2.23
C ALA A 309 -0.01 -6.40 -1.28
N ARG A 310 -0.70 -7.55 -1.31
CA ARG A 310 -0.24 -8.75 -0.58
C ARG A 310 0.96 -9.36 -1.26
N ASP A 311 0.94 -9.38 -2.59
CA ASP A 311 1.97 -9.97 -3.44
C ASP A 311 3.31 -9.24 -3.31
N ALA A 312 4.38 -10.01 -3.44
CA ALA A 312 5.73 -9.50 -3.45
C ALA A 312 6.06 -8.93 -4.83
N ILE A 313 6.22 -7.61 -4.90
CA ILE A 313 6.53 -6.87 -6.13
C ILE A 313 7.97 -6.38 -6.03
N GLY A 314 8.84 -6.99 -6.85
CA GLY A 314 10.20 -6.57 -7.07
C GLY A 314 10.41 -6.09 -8.50
N VAL A 315 11.39 -5.22 -8.72
CA VAL A 315 11.92 -4.95 -10.06
C VAL A 315 13.43 -5.14 -10.01
N ARG A 316 14.00 -5.78 -11.03
CA ARG A 316 15.46 -5.96 -11.18
C ARG A 316 15.97 -5.42 -12.50
N ASP A 317 17.21 -4.96 -12.54
CA ASP A 317 17.89 -4.60 -13.78
C ASP A 317 18.29 -5.84 -14.61
N MET A 318 18.94 -5.60 -15.76
CA MET A 318 19.35 -6.67 -16.68
C MET A 318 20.45 -7.57 -16.09
N GLU A 319 21.27 -7.06 -15.17
CA GLU A 319 22.23 -7.82 -14.34
C GLU A 319 21.58 -8.46 -13.09
N HIS A 320 20.24 -8.47 -13.05
CA HIS A 320 19.40 -9.04 -12.00
C HIS A 320 19.55 -8.43 -10.60
N ARG A 321 20.11 -7.21 -10.46
CA ARG A 321 20.13 -6.47 -9.18
C ARG A 321 18.77 -5.83 -8.93
N LEU A 322 18.26 -5.95 -7.70
CA LEU A 322 16.98 -5.37 -7.32
C LEU A 322 17.05 -3.84 -7.31
N ILE A 323 16.16 -3.17 -8.06
CA ILE A 323 16.00 -1.71 -8.10
C ILE A 323 14.72 -1.24 -7.41
N TYR A 324 13.79 -2.14 -7.07
CA TYR A 324 12.58 -1.86 -6.30
C TYR A 324 12.11 -3.10 -5.52
N TRP A 325 11.51 -2.87 -4.35
CA TRP A 325 11.07 -3.92 -3.41
C TRP A 325 9.90 -3.41 -2.52
N ASN A 326 8.66 -3.77 -2.84
CA ASN A 326 7.48 -3.28 -2.09
C ASN A 326 7.38 -3.88 -0.67
N LYS A 327 6.49 -3.31 0.17
CA LYS A 327 6.20 -3.92 1.49
C LYS A 327 5.62 -5.35 1.42
N GLY A 328 5.03 -5.78 0.31
CA GLY A 328 4.63 -7.17 0.09
C GLY A 328 5.84 -8.12 0.08
N ALA A 329 6.90 -7.76 -0.64
CA ALA A 329 8.14 -8.54 -0.73
C ALA A 329 8.89 -8.55 0.61
N GLN A 330 8.88 -7.44 1.34
CA GLN A 330 9.41 -7.38 2.71
C GLN A 330 8.67 -8.35 3.65
N ARG A 331 7.33 -8.43 3.55
CA ARG A 331 6.51 -9.39 4.32
C ARG A 331 6.76 -10.85 3.93
N LEU A 332 6.97 -11.14 2.65
CA LEU A 332 7.14 -12.52 2.16
C LEU A 332 8.54 -13.08 2.46
N TYR A 333 9.59 -12.32 2.17
CA TYR A 333 10.97 -12.81 2.25
C TYR A 333 11.73 -12.40 3.51
N GLY A 334 11.23 -11.46 4.32
CA GLY A 334 11.89 -10.98 5.54
C GLY A 334 13.05 -9.98 5.32
N TRP A 335 13.42 -9.71 4.07
CA TRP A 335 14.41 -8.68 3.71
C TRP A 335 13.75 -7.30 3.58
N THR A 336 14.29 -6.27 4.25
CA THR A 336 13.80 -4.89 4.06
C THR A 336 14.16 -4.36 2.66
N ALA A 337 13.50 -3.30 2.19
CA ALA A 337 13.86 -2.68 0.90
C ALA A 337 15.30 -2.14 0.88
N GLU A 338 15.78 -1.61 2.02
CA GLU A 338 17.16 -1.13 2.19
C GLU A 338 18.17 -2.27 2.18
N GLU A 339 17.82 -3.43 2.74
CA GLU A 339 18.65 -4.64 2.66
C GLU A 339 18.65 -5.31 1.28
N ALA A 340 17.55 -5.22 0.52
CA ALA A 340 17.36 -5.94 -0.73
C ALA A 340 17.84 -5.16 -1.96
N THR A 341 17.65 -3.84 -1.99
CA THR A 341 17.99 -2.98 -3.14
C THR A 341 19.50 -3.02 -3.42
N GLY A 342 19.88 -3.06 -4.69
CA GLY A 342 21.27 -3.18 -5.17
C GLY A 342 21.84 -4.61 -5.12
N LYS A 343 21.26 -5.54 -4.35
CA LYS A 343 21.69 -6.95 -4.34
C LYS A 343 21.14 -7.69 -5.55
N ASN A 344 21.90 -8.66 -6.06
CA ASN A 344 21.44 -9.61 -7.06
C ASN A 344 20.28 -10.46 -6.48
N ALA A 345 19.14 -10.46 -7.16
CA ALA A 345 17.92 -11.10 -6.72
C ALA A 345 18.09 -12.62 -6.55
N ASP A 346 18.80 -13.25 -7.49
CA ASP A 346 18.90 -14.71 -7.53
C ASP A 346 19.71 -15.24 -6.32
N ARG A 347 20.75 -14.52 -5.89
CA ARG A 347 21.49 -14.80 -4.64
C ARG A 347 20.74 -14.48 -3.35
N LEU A 348 19.58 -13.80 -3.43
CA LEU A 348 18.82 -13.35 -2.25
C LEU A 348 17.63 -14.26 -1.93
N ILE A 349 17.05 -14.92 -2.94
CA ILE A 349 15.79 -15.69 -2.82
C ILE A 349 15.87 -17.13 -3.34
N TYR A 350 17.02 -17.63 -3.79
CA TYR A 350 17.21 -19.06 -4.11
C TYR A 350 18.31 -19.67 -3.24
N LYS A 351 18.15 -20.96 -2.91
CA LYS A 351 18.94 -21.67 -1.89
C LYS A 351 20.31 -22.13 -2.41
N ASP A 352 20.33 -22.62 -3.64
CA ASP A 352 21.52 -23.12 -4.31
C ASP A 352 22.10 -22.11 -5.30
N LYS A 353 23.41 -22.21 -5.53
CA LYS A 353 24.12 -21.40 -6.53
C LYS A 353 24.01 -21.97 -7.95
N GLU A 354 23.51 -23.19 -8.08
CA GLU A 354 23.18 -23.80 -9.37
C GLU A 354 21.75 -23.40 -9.73
N GLU A 355 21.57 -22.80 -10.91
CA GLU A 355 20.25 -22.35 -11.36
C GLU A 355 19.38 -23.57 -11.65
N THR A 356 18.31 -23.76 -10.87
CA THR A 356 17.31 -24.80 -11.14
C THR A 356 16.81 -24.66 -12.57
N SER A 357 16.57 -25.76 -13.30
CA SER A 357 16.27 -25.71 -14.75
C SER A 357 15.11 -24.77 -15.12
N ARG A 358 14.08 -24.67 -14.27
CA ARG A 358 12.96 -23.72 -14.41
C ARG A 358 13.38 -22.24 -14.32
N LEU A 359 14.41 -21.91 -13.55
CA LEU A 359 14.95 -20.55 -13.42
C LEU A 359 15.67 -20.12 -14.70
N ILE A 360 16.47 -21.03 -15.28
CA ILE A 360 17.15 -20.84 -16.56
C ILE A 360 16.10 -20.66 -17.68
N GLU A 361 15.09 -21.53 -17.70
CA GLU A 361 13.95 -21.45 -18.62
C GLU A 361 13.18 -20.13 -18.48
N ALA A 362 12.84 -19.71 -17.25
CA ALA A 362 12.16 -18.44 -16.99
C ALA A 362 12.97 -17.22 -17.48
N LYS A 363 14.30 -17.23 -17.26
CA LYS A 363 15.21 -16.16 -17.72
C LYS A 363 15.25 -16.09 -19.24
N LYS A 364 15.32 -17.24 -19.91
CA LYS A 364 15.31 -17.32 -21.37
C LYS A 364 13.96 -16.84 -21.94
N ILE A 365 12.85 -17.37 -21.43
CA ILE A 365 11.51 -17.07 -21.98
C ILE A 365 11.13 -15.59 -21.78
N VAL A 366 11.41 -14.98 -20.62
CA VAL A 366 11.10 -13.54 -20.42
C VAL A 366 11.92 -12.64 -21.35
N HIS A 367 13.12 -13.06 -21.77
CA HIS A 367 13.94 -12.34 -22.73
C HIS A 367 13.47 -12.54 -24.19
N GLU A 368 13.08 -13.77 -24.56
CA GLU A 368 12.62 -14.11 -25.92
C GLU A 368 11.18 -13.67 -26.21
N LYS A 369 10.29 -13.65 -25.20
CA LYS A 369 8.84 -13.38 -25.36
C LYS A 369 8.34 -12.15 -24.62
N GLY A 370 9.17 -11.51 -23.79
CA GLY A 370 8.79 -10.35 -22.97
C GLY A 370 7.99 -10.68 -21.69
N GLU A 371 7.43 -11.88 -21.55
CA GLU A 371 6.73 -12.32 -20.33
C GLU A 371 6.97 -13.80 -20.01
N TRP A 372 6.85 -14.15 -18.73
CA TRP A 372 6.88 -15.53 -18.23
C TRP A 372 5.99 -15.69 -16.99
N THR A 373 5.35 -16.84 -16.83
CA THR A 373 4.56 -17.22 -15.64
C THR A 373 4.83 -18.67 -15.26
N GLY A 374 5.00 -18.95 -13.96
CA GLY A 374 5.14 -20.31 -13.47
C GLY A 374 5.47 -20.44 -11.98
N GLU A 375 5.56 -21.69 -11.51
CA GLU A 375 5.83 -22.01 -10.11
C GLU A 375 7.34 -22.16 -9.84
N LEU A 376 7.86 -21.33 -8.93
CA LEU A 376 9.26 -21.34 -8.49
C LEU A 376 9.38 -21.68 -7.00
N HIS A 377 10.43 -22.42 -6.64
CA HIS A 377 10.82 -22.67 -5.26
C HIS A 377 11.85 -21.61 -4.86
N GLN A 378 11.64 -20.96 -3.71
CA GLN A 378 12.44 -19.84 -3.24
C GLN A 378 12.65 -19.94 -1.72
N VAL A 379 13.58 -19.15 -1.19
CA VAL A 379 13.88 -19.06 0.24
C VAL A 379 13.66 -17.65 0.77
N THR A 380 13.25 -17.61 2.03
CA THR A 380 13.20 -16.40 2.87
C THR A 380 14.54 -16.16 3.56
N LYS A 381 14.72 -14.98 4.15
CA LYS A 381 15.89 -14.59 4.95
C LYS A 381 16.23 -15.58 6.08
N ASP A 382 15.21 -16.22 6.65
CA ASP A 382 15.33 -17.19 7.74
C ASP A 382 15.56 -18.63 7.23
N GLY A 383 15.83 -18.82 5.94
CA GLY A 383 16.10 -20.12 5.31
C GLY A 383 14.86 -21.01 5.09
N LYS A 384 13.67 -20.59 5.53
CA LYS A 384 12.40 -21.26 5.21
C LYS A 384 12.16 -21.22 3.69
N GLU A 385 11.93 -22.39 3.12
CA GLU A 385 11.48 -22.57 1.73
C GLU A 385 10.00 -22.22 1.55
N ILE A 386 9.70 -21.62 0.40
CA ILE A 386 8.36 -21.23 -0.04
C ILE A 386 8.19 -21.57 -1.53
N ILE A 387 6.94 -21.84 -1.93
CA ILE A 387 6.55 -22.02 -3.33
C ILE A 387 5.79 -20.77 -3.74
N VAL A 388 6.26 -20.08 -4.78
CA VAL A 388 5.59 -18.89 -5.32
C VAL A 388 5.05 -19.15 -6.73
N GLU A 389 3.85 -18.65 -6.98
CA GLU A 389 3.40 -18.35 -8.34
C GLU A 389 4.07 -17.03 -8.75
N SER A 390 4.90 -17.08 -9.79
CA SER A 390 5.81 -16.01 -10.18
C SER A 390 5.49 -15.53 -11.59
N ARG A 391 5.19 -14.24 -11.74
CA ARG A 391 4.99 -13.55 -13.03
C ARG A 391 6.12 -12.58 -13.29
N TRP A 392 6.81 -12.74 -14.42
CA TRP A 392 7.89 -11.87 -14.87
C TRP A 392 7.46 -11.12 -16.14
N THR A 393 7.77 -9.82 -16.22
CA THR A 393 7.46 -8.98 -17.38
C THR A 393 8.65 -8.08 -17.71
N LEU A 394 9.08 -8.08 -18.96
CA LEU A 394 10.18 -7.28 -19.47
C LEU A 394 9.73 -5.84 -19.70
N MET A 395 10.27 -4.92 -18.91
CA MET A 395 10.00 -3.50 -18.97
C MET A 395 11.00 -2.83 -19.91
N HIS A 396 10.49 -2.01 -20.82
CA HIS A 396 11.27 -1.29 -21.82
C HIS A 396 11.46 0.18 -21.42
N ASP A 397 12.47 0.84 -21.97
CA ASP A 397 12.67 2.29 -21.83
C ASP A 397 11.86 3.09 -22.88
N SER A 398 12.04 4.41 -22.87
CA SER A 398 11.41 5.33 -23.84
C SER A 398 11.93 5.22 -25.27
N GLU A 399 13.00 4.46 -25.51
CA GLU A 399 13.53 4.13 -26.84
C GLU A 399 13.12 2.71 -27.29
N GLY A 400 12.31 2.01 -26.48
CA GLY A 400 11.86 0.64 -26.75
C GLY A 400 12.89 -0.46 -26.45
N LYS A 401 13.98 -0.15 -25.72
CA LYS A 401 15.02 -1.13 -25.36
C LYS A 401 14.70 -1.81 -24.02
N PRO A 402 15.02 -3.11 -23.85
CA PRO A 402 14.88 -3.79 -22.56
C PRO A 402 15.68 -3.10 -21.45
N LYS A 403 15.02 -2.73 -20.36
CA LYS A 403 15.58 -1.93 -19.25
C LYS A 403 15.62 -2.68 -17.93
N SER A 404 14.55 -3.42 -17.62
CA SER A 404 14.40 -4.12 -16.34
C SER A 404 13.34 -5.22 -16.43
N ILE A 405 13.29 -6.10 -15.43
CA ILE A 405 12.26 -7.13 -15.31
C ILE A 405 11.43 -6.83 -14.04
N LEU A 406 10.14 -6.60 -14.23
CA LEU A 406 9.13 -6.60 -13.16
C LEU A 406 8.88 -8.05 -12.74
N VAL A 407 8.84 -8.30 -11.43
CA VAL A 407 8.61 -9.62 -10.82
C VAL A 407 7.49 -9.49 -9.80
N ILE A 408 6.41 -10.25 -9.97
CA ILE A 408 5.29 -10.33 -9.03
C ILE A 408 5.19 -11.78 -8.57
N ASN A 409 5.39 -12.01 -7.27
CA ASN A 409 5.39 -13.34 -6.65
C ASN A 409 4.29 -13.44 -5.58
N THR A 410 3.41 -14.43 -5.72
CA THR A 410 2.34 -14.76 -4.78
C THR A 410 2.68 -16.06 -4.05
N ASP A 411 2.66 -16.08 -2.71
CA ASP A 411 2.89 -17.31 -1.94
C ASP A 411 1.73 -18.29 -2.12
N ILE A 412 2.03 -19.47 -2.66
CA ILE A 412 1.08 -20.57 -2.85
C ILE A 412 1.41 -21.79 -1.96
N THR A 413 2.33 -21.65 -1.01
CA THR A 413 2.82 -22.76 -0.15
C THR A 413 1.68 -23.41 0.64
N GLU A 414 0.77 -22.63 1.21
CA GLU A 414 -0.40 -23.17 1.93
C GLU A 414 -1.42 -23.80 0.98
N LYS A 415 -1.70 -23.15 -0.17
CA LYS A 415 -2.58 -23.68 -1.23
C LYS A 415 -2.10 -25.06 -1.70
N LYS A 416 -0.80 -25.22 -2.00
CA LYS A 416 -0.20 -26.50 -2.40
C LYS A 416 -0.27 -27.58 -1.31
N LYS A 417 -0.12 -27.20 -0.04
CA LYS A 417 -0.32 -28.13 1.09
C LYS A 417 -1.75 -28.62 1.17
N PHE A 418 -2.75 -27.73 1.04
CA PHE A 418 -4.16 -28.11 1.03
C PHE A 418 -4.54 -28.93 -0.22
N GLU A 419 -4.06 -28.59 -1.41
CA GLU A 419 -4.26 -29.38 -2.64
C GLU A 419 -3.73 -30.82 -2.48
N SER A 420 -2.52 -30.97 -1.93
CA SER A 420 -1.90 -32.28 -1.65
C SER A 420 -2.68 -33.08 -0.58
N GLN A 421 -3.13 -32.43 0.49
CA GLN A 421 -3.97 -33.06 1.51
C GLN A 421 -5.34 -33.50 0.96
N LEU A 422 -5.99 -32.68 0.14
CA LEU A 422 -7.27 -33.00 -0.50
C LEU A 422 -7.15 -34.20 -1.45
N LEU A 423 -6.13 -34.22 -2.31
CA LEU A 423 -5.85 -35.35 -3.19
C LEU A 423 -5.53 -36.64 -2.40
N ARG A 424 -4.89 -36.52 -1.23
CA ARG A 424 -4.64 -37.66 -0.34
C ARG A 424 -5.92 -38.17 0.32
N ALA A 425 -6.82 -37.27 0.73
CA ALA A 425 -8.14 -37.62 1.28
C ALA A 425 -9.04 -38.30 0.23
N GLN A 426 -9.16 -37.74 -0.97
CA GLN A 426 -9.96 -38.29 -2.07
C GLN A 426 -9.50 -39.70 -2.50
N ARG A 427 -8.18 -39.96 -2.47
CA ARG A 427 -7.64 -41.31 -2.70
C ARG A 427 -8.10 -42.30 -1.62
N ILE A 428 -8.11 -41.89 -0.35
CA ILE A 428 -8.55 -42.73 0.77
C ILE A 428 -10.06 -42.99 0.69
N GLU A 429 -10.87 -41.97 0.40
CA GLU A 429 -12.33 -42.06 0.24
C GLU A 429 -12.74 -42.99 -0.92
N SER A 430 -12.08 -42.86 -2.07
CA SER A 430 -12.30 -43.72 -3.25
C SER A 430 -11.93 -45.18 -2.98
N ILE A 431 -10.76 -45.43 -2.37
CA ILE A 431 -10.35 -46.77 -1.93
C ILE A 431 -11.33 -47.31 -0.88
N GLY A 432 -11.78 -46.47 0.06
CA GLY A 432 -12.69 -46.84 1.14
C GLY A 432 -14.04 -47.34 0.63
N THR A 433 -14.59 -46.65 -0.36
CA THR A 433 -15.87 -47.00 -1.00
C THR A 433 -15.75 -48.32 -1.78
N LEU A 434 -14.70 -48.48 -2.59
CA LEU A 434 -14.45 -49.71 -3.35
C LEU A 434 -14.20 -50.91 -2.44
N ALA A 435 -13.36 -50.75 -1.42
CA ALA A 435 -13.08 -51.80 -0.44
C ALA A 435 -14.33 -52.19 0.37
N GLY A 436 -15.22 -51.24 0.66
CA GLY A 436 -16.51 -51.51 1.30
C GLY A 436 -17.40 -52.46 0.50
N GLY A 437 -17.50 -52.27 -0.82
CA GLY A 437 -18.25 -53.17 -1.72
C GLY A 437 -17.58 -54.53 -1.88
N ILE A 438 -16.28 -54.54 -2.20
CA ILE A 438 -15.50 -55.79 -2.39
C ILE A 438 -15.56 -56.66 -1.12
N ALA A 439 -15.49 -56.06 0.06
CA ALA A 439 -15.56 -56.77 1.33
C ALA A 439 -16.96 -57.35 1.63
N HIS A 440 -18.04 -56.66 1.23
CA HIS A 440 -19.40 -57.20 1.31
C HIS A 440 -19.50 -58.48 0.46
N ASP A 441 -19.06 -58.42 -0.80
CA ASP A 441 -19.20 -59.53 -1.74
C ASP A 441 -18.32 -60.73 -1.35
N LEU A 442 -17.10 -60.49 -0.84
CA LEU A 442 -16.25 -61.57 -0.32
C LEU A 442 -16.81 -62.20 0.97
N ASN A 443 -17.43 -61.42 1.88
CA ASN A 443 -18.10 -61.98 3.05
C ASN A 443 -19.32 -62.84 2.65
N ASN A 444 -20.03 -62.46 1.59
CA ASN A 444 -21.16 -63.23 1.03
C ASN A 444 -20.70 -64.58 0.45
N VAL A 445 -19.45 -64.71 0.01
CA VAL A 445 -18.86 -66.00 -0.43
C VAL A 445 -18.30 -66.81 0.76
N LEU A 446 -17.60 -66.18 1.70
CA LEU A 446 -16.97 -66.91 2.83
C LEU A 446 -17.96 -67.39 3.89
N THR A 447 -19.09 -66.71 4.09
CA THR A 447 -20.07 -67.07 5.13
C THR A 447 -20.74 -68.43 4.84
N PRO A 448 -21.26 -68.70 3.62
CA PRO A 448 -21.76 -70.04 3.26
C PRO A 448 -20.68 -71.13 3.30
N ILE A 449 -19.43 -70.83 2.95
CA ILE A 449 -18.31 -71.79 3.03
C ILE A 449 -18.07 -72.18 4.50
N THR A 450 -18.01 -71.21 5.41
CA THR A 450 -17.77 -71.44 6.84
C THR A 450 -18.91 -72.26 7.47
N LEU A 451 -20.17 -71.93 7.17
CA LEU A 451 -21.34 -72.73 7.58
C LEU A 451 -21.27 -74.17 7.04
N SER A 452 -20.92 -74.34 5.76
CA SER A 452 -20.78 -75.66 5.14
C SER A 452 -19.70 -76.50 5.80
N LEU A 453 -18.57 -75.90 6.18
CA LEU A 453 -17.48 -76.58 6.88
C LEU A 453 -17.89 -77.06 8.28
N GLN A 454 -18.68 -76.27 9.02
CA GLN A 454 -19.24 -76.69 10.31
C GLN A 454 -20.18 -77.90 10.16
N MET A 455 -21.07 -77.89 9.16
CA MET A 455 -21.94 -79.04 8.86
C MET A 455 -21.14 -80.29 8.44
N LEU A 456 -20.09 -80.12 7.62
CA LEU A 456 -19.20 -81.20 7.22
C LEU A 456 -18.42 -81.78 8.42
N LYS A 457 -17.98 -80.94 9.37
CA LYS A 457 -17.33 -81.38 10.62
C LYS A 457 -18.26 -82.15 11.56
N GLN A 458 -19.57 -81.95 11.48
CA GLN A 458 -20.52 -82.81 12.19
C GLN A 458 -20.70 -84.18 11.50
N LYS A 459 -20.66 -84.19 10.16
CA LYS A 459 -20.97 -85.38 9.34
C LYS A 459 -19.79 -86.35 9.14
N PHE A 460 -18.56 -85.84 8.97
CA PHE A 460 -17.35 -86.64 8.79
C PHE A 460 -16.56 -86.68 10.10
N LYS A 461 -16.35 -87.87 10.67
CA LYS A 461 -15.76 -88.08 12.01
C LYS A 461 -14.35 -88.67 11.98
N ASP A 462 -13.85 -89.07 10.82
CA ASP A 462 -12.52 -89.64 10.65
C ASP A 462 -11.42 -88.57 10.81
N GLU A 463 -10.27 -89.01 11.33
CA GLU A 463 -9.17 -88.12 11.73
C GLU A 463 -8.55 -87.35 10.54
N GLN A 464 -8.54 -87.96 9.35
CA GLN A 464 -8.00 -87.35 8.14
C GLN A 464 -8.91 -86.25 7.59
N SER A 465 -10.23 -86.50 7.49
CA SER A 465 -11.20 -85.48 7.08
C SER A 465 -11.33 -84.36 8.12
N GLN A 466 -11.28 -84.67 9.42
CA GLN A 466 -11.27 -83.65 10.48
C GLN A 466 -10.04 -82.74 10.40
N ARG A 467 -8.86 -83.29 10.07
CA ARG A 467 -7.66 -82.48 9.76
C ARG A 467 -7.90 -81.55 8.56
N LEU A 468 -8.37 -82.09 7.44
CA LEU A 468 -8.61 -81.30 6.22
C LEU A 468 -9.67 -80.21 6.42
N LEU A 469 -10.79 -80.53 7.07
CA LEU A 469 -11.85 -79.56 7.40
C LEU A 469 -11.37 -78.47 8.35
N THR A 470 -10.51 -78.80 9.32
CA THR A 470 -9.88 -77.81 10.22
C THR A 470 -8.90 -76.90 9.47
N ILE A 471 -8.17 -77.42 8.48
CA ILE A 471 -7.31 -76.61 7.61
C ILE A 471 -8.16 -75.66 6.74
N LEU A 472 -9.27 -76.13 6.19
CA LEU A 472 -10.19 -75.30 5.38
C LEU A 472 -10.88 -74.21 6.21
N GLU A 473 -11.33 -74.54 7.42
CA GLU A 473 -11.95 -73.60 8.36
C GLU A 473 -10.95 -72.50 8.78
N ASN A 474 -9.73 -72.90 9.17
CA ASN A 474 -8.66 -71.95 9.51
C ASN A 474 -8.33 -71.02 8.33
N ASN A 475 -8.31 -71.51 7.08
CA ASN A 475 -8.07 -70.66 5.91
C ASN A 475 -9.26 -69.73 5.61
N SER A 476 -10.49 -70.20 5.75
CA SER A 476 -11.70 -69.37 5.57
C SER A 476 -11.75 -68.24 6.60
N GLN A 477 -11.46 -68.54 7.87
CA GLN A 477 -11.35 -67.54 8.94
C GLN A 477 -10.19 -66.56 8.69
N ARG A 478 -9.07 -67.02 8.14
CA ARG A 478 -7.93 -66.15 7.76
C ARG A 478 -8.31 -65.17 6.65
N GLY A 479 -9.10 -65.62 5.66
CA GLY A 479 -9.69 -64.77 4.63
C GLY A 479 -10.63 -63.71 5.22
N ALA A 480 -11.56 -64.12 6.09
CA ALA A 480 -12.48 -63.20 6.77
C ALA A 480 -11.74 -62.15 7.62
N ASN A 481 -10.65 -62.54 8.30
CA ASN A 481 -9.82 -61.63 9.08
C ASN A 481 -9.07 -60.62 8.21
N LEU A 482 -8.56 -61.02 7.03
CA LEU A 482 -7.96 -60.09 6.05
C LEU A 482 -8.99 -59.08 5.53
N ILE A 483 -10.22 -59.53 5.24
CA ILE A 483 -11.32 -58.66 4.80
C ILE A 483 -11.70 -57.65 5.90
N LYS A 484 -11.74 -58.07 7.17
CA LYS A 484 -11.92 -57.16 8.31
C LYS A 484 -10.79 -56.12 8.42
N GLN A 485 -9.52 -56.50 8.21
CA GLN A 485 -8.41 -55.54 8.20
C GLN A 485 -8.54 -54.52 7.06
N VAL A 486 -8.91 -54.96 5.86
CA VAL A 486 -9.15 -54.07 4.71
C VAL A 486 -10.34 -53.14 4.97
N LEU A 487 -11.44 -53.62 5.54
CA LEU A 487 -12.58 -52.79 5.97
C LEU A 487 -12.20 -51.74 7.02
N SER A 488 -11.40 -52.12 8.01
CA SER A 488 -10.95 -51.21 9.08
C SER A 488 -9.99 -50.12 8.58
N PHE A 489 -9.26 -50.38 7.49
CA PHE A 489 -8.48 -49.36 6.78
C PHE A 489 -9.39 -48.47 5.92
N ALA A 490 -10.38 -49.09 5.24
CA ALA A 490 -11.29 -48.45 4.29
C ALA A 490 -12.27 -47.45 4.90
N ARG A 491 -12.83 -47.75 6.08
CA ARG A 491 -13.89 -46.92 6.71
C ARG A 491 -13.36 -45.82 7.64
N GLY A 492 -12.04 -45.73 7.83
CA GLY A 492 -11.46 -44.88 8.86
C GLY A 492 -11.58 -45.48 10.26
N VAL A 493 -10.86 -44.89 11.23
CA VAL A 493 -10.65 -45.49 12.56
C VAL A 493 -11.66 -44.96 13.58
N GLU A 494 -12.95 -45.16 13.30
CA GLU A 494 -14.02 -44.94 14.28
C GLU A 494 -14.15 -46.18 15.17
N GLY A 495 -13.62 -46.08 16.40
CA GLY A 495 -13.80 -47.05 17.48
C GLY A 495 -14.14 -46.31 18.78
N GLU A 496 -14.72 -47.02 19.75
CA GLU A 496 -15.17 -46.40 21.00
C GLU A 496 -13.97 -45.91 21.84
N ARG A 497 -13.95 -44.63 22.22
CA ARG A 497 -12.82 -43.98 22.90
C ARG A 497 -12.90 -44.07 24.43
N ILE A 498 -13.24 -45.25 24.94
CA ILE A 498 -13.44 -45.51 26.37
C ILE A 498 -12.15 -45.33 27.21
N PRO A 499 -12.24 -45.11 28.53
CA PRO A 499 -11.08 -45.14 29.42
C PRO A 499 -10.41 -46.52 29.40
N LEU A 500 -9.19 -46.59 28.88
CA LEU A 500 -8.44 -47.82 28.63
C LEU A 500 -7.12 -47.82 29.40
N ALA A 501 -6.90 -48.87 30.20
CA ALA A 501 -5.64 -49.11 30.91
C ALA A 501 -4.73 -50.01 30.07
N ALA A 502 -3.82 -49.40 29.29
CA ALA A 502 -2.96 -50.09 28.32
C ALA A 502 -2.16 -51.29 28.88
N LYS A 503 -1.87 -51.30 30.19
CA LYS A 503 -1.24 -52.41 30.92
C LYS A 503 -1.92 -53.77 30.72
N HIS A 504 -3.23 -53.80 30.44
CA HIS A 504 -3.96 -55.06 30.20
C HIS A 504 -3.74 -55.57 28.76
N VAL A 505 -3.83 -54.68 27.77
CA VAL A 505 -3.61 -55.01 26.34
C VAL A 505 -2.18 -55.51 26.10
N ILE A 506 -1.18 -54.88 26.74
CA ILE A 506 0.22 -55.32 26.61
C ILE A 506 0.43 -56.73 27.19
N ARG A 507 -0.22 -57.07 28.32
CA ARG A 507 -0.13 -58.41 28.93
C ARG A 507 -0.86 -59.50 28.13
N GLU A 508 -1.98 -59.16 27.50
CA GLU A 508 -2.66 -60.05 26.56
C GLU A 508 -1.76 -60.38 25.36
N ILE A 509 -1.13 -59.36 24.79
CA ILE A 509 -0.17 -59.51 23.70
C ILE A 509 1.06 -60.30 24.14
N GLU A 510 1.64 -60.03 25.32
CA GLU A 510 2.77 -60.81 25.87
C GLU A 510 2.47 -62.32 25.85
N LYS A 511 1.26 -62.71 26.25
CA LYS A 511 0.81 -64.11 26.20
C LYS A 511 0.74 -64.62 24.75
N VAL A 512 0.05 -63.90 23.86
CA VAL A 512 -0.09 -64.29 22.44
C VAL A 512 1.26 -64.42 21.74
N LEU A 513 2.21 -63.52 22.00
CA LEU A 513 3.57 -63.59 21.46
C LEU A 513 4.30 -64.85 21.96
N LYS A 514 4.26 -65.12 23.27
CA LYS A 514 4.89 -66.32 23.87
C LYS A 514 4.29 -67.64 23.39
N GLU A 515 3.03 -67.64 22.95
CA GLU A 515 2.34 -68.81 22.38
C GLU A 515 2.54 -68.97 20.86
N THR A 516 2.86 -67.89 20.12
CA THR A 516 2.85 -67.91 18.64
C THR A 516 4.18 -67.60 17.95
N PHE A 517 5.19 -67.04 18.66
CA PHE A 517 6.48 -66.69 18.05
C PHE A 517 7.51 -67.83 18.18
N PRO A 518 8.54 -67.87 17.30
CA PRO A 518 9.63 -68.83 17.41
C PRO A 518 10.36 -68.72 18.76
N ARG A 519 10.76 -69.86 19.34
CA ARG A 519 11.53 -69.92 20.60
C ARG A 519 12.93 -69.29 20.53
N SER A 520 13.38 -68.85 19.35
CA SER A 520 14.61 -68.08 19.13
C SER A 520 14.44 -66.58 19.43
N ILE A 521 13.21 -66.10 19.68
CA ILE A 521 12.94 -64.71 20.07
C ILE A 521 12.61 -64.64 21.56
N ASP A 522 13.45 -63.97 22.33
CA ASP A 522 13.22 -63.67 23.74
C ASP A 522 12.26 -62.48 23.89
N ILE A 523 11.19 -62.62 24.67
CA ILE A 523 10.10 -61.65 24.79
C ILE A 523 10.13 -61.03 26.19
N ARG A 524 10.55 -59.76 26.26
CA ARG A 524 10.74 -59.01 27.51
C ARG A 524 9.71 -57.88 27.63
N THR A 525 9.07 -57.79 28.79
CA THR A 525 8.02 -56.80 29.07
C THR A 525 8.30 -56.05 30.36
N ASP A 526 8.31 -54.72 30.30
CA ASP A 526 8.45 -53.86 31.47
C ASP A 526 7.34 -52.79 31.49
N ILE A 527 6.51 -52.79 32.52
CA ILE A 527 5.32 -51.94 32.61
C ILE A 527 5.36 -51.21 33.95
N GLN A 528 5.44 -49.88 33.90
CA GLN A 528 5.36 -49.02 35.08
C GLN A 528 4.05 -49.32 35.83
N LYS A 529 4.14 -49.57 37.15
CA LYS A 529 3.00 -49.94 37.99
C LYS A 529 1.83 -48.95 37.89
N ASP A 530 2.18 -47.66 37.92
CA ASP A 530 1.26 -46.54 37.99
C ASP A 530 1.05 -45.88 36.61
N LEU A 531 1.03 -46.69 35.55
CA LEU A 531 0.82 -46.24 34.17
C LEU A 531 -0.56 -45.55 34.02
N PHE A 532 -0.57 -44.34 33.45
CA PHE A 532 -1.79 -43.56 33.27
C PHE A 532 -2.80 -44.22 32.32
N THR A 533 -4.08 -43.90 32.52
CA THR A 533 -5.18 -44.27 31.62
C THR A 533 -5.14 -43.42 30.35
N ILE A 534 -5.57 -43.99 29.23
CA ILE A 534 -5.78 -43.29 27.95
C ILE A 534 -7.26 -43.37 27.55
N SER A 535 -7.68 -42.57 26.57
CA SER A 535 -9.00 -42.68 25.94
C SER A 535 -8.83 -43.40 24.59
N GLY A 536 -9.41 -44.59 24.44
CA GLY A 536 -9.12 -45.44 23.28
C GLY A 536 -9.85 -46.77 23.20
N ASP A 537 -9.75 -47.38 22.02
CA ASP A 537 -10.32 -48.69 21.70
C ASP A 537 -9.27 -49.79 21.95
N ALA A 538 -9.63 -50.79 22.76
CA ALA A 538 -8.74 -51.87 23.14
C ALA A 538 -8.31 -52.77 21.96
N THR A 539 -9.21 -53.03 21.02
CA THR A 539 -8.96 -53.85 19.82
C THR A 539 -8.04 -53.11 18.86
N GLN A 540 -8.26 -51.81 18.69
CA GLN A 540 -7.41 -50.97 17.84
C GLN A 540 -6.00 -50.82 18.43
N LEU A 541 -5.85 -50.63 19.76
CA LEU A 541 -4.53 -50.64 20.41
C LEU A 541 -3.86 -52.01 20.31
N HIS A 542 -4.62 -53.10 20.46
CA HIS A 542 -4.11 -54.46 20.28
C HIS A 542 -3.56 -54.64 18.84
N GLN A 543 -4.28 -54.14 17.83
CA GLN A 543 -3.86 -54.17 16.42
C GLN A 543 -2.59 -53.36 16.16
N VAL A 544 -2.43 -52.16 16.75
CA VAL A 544 -1.19 -51.37 16.67
C VAL A 544 -0.01 -52.19 17.17
N LEU A 545 -0.10 -52.70 18.40
CA LEU A 545 1.00 -53.40 19.06
C LEU A 545 1.33 -54.73 18.37
N MET A 546 0.33 -55.50 17.94
CA MET A 546 0.54 -56.72 17.15
C MET A 546 1.20 -56.44 15.79
N ASN A 547 0.83 -55.36 15.09
CA ASN A 547 1.49 -54.98 13.83
C ASN A 547 2.97 -54.64 14.04
N LEU A 548 3.33 -53.97 15.14
CA LEU A 548 4.73 -53.69 15.49
C LEU A 548 5.49 -54.98 15.83
N CYS A 549 4.92 -55.83 16.68
CA CYS A 549 5.56 -57.09 17.11
C CYS A 549 5.74 -58.09 15.95
N VAL A 550 4.80 -58.15 15.01
CA VAL A 550 4.93 -58.99 13.79
C VAL A 550 6.02 -58.47 12.86
N ASN A 551 6.18 -57.16 12.73
CA ASN A 551 7.30 -56.59 11.95
C ASN A 551 8.65 -56.85 12.63
N ALA A 552 8.74 -56.69 13.96
CA ALA A 552 9.91 -57.04 14.75
C ALA A 552 10.33 -58.51 14.56
N ARG A 553 9.38 -59.46 14.61
CA ARG A 553 9.62 -60.88 14.32
C ARG A 553 10.21 -61.09 12.93
N ASP A 554 9.61 -60.46 11.92
CA ASP A 554 10.03 -60.63 10.53
C ASP A 554 11.38 -59.96 10.22
N ALA A 555 11.86 -59.06 11.09
CA ALA A 555 13.21 -58.49 11.07
C ALA A 555 14.24 -59.31 11.88
N MET A 556 13.82 -60.35 12.59
CA MET A 556 14.64 -61.24 13.42
C MET A 556 14.53 -62.72 12.97
N PRO A 557 14.89 -63.07 11.71
CA PRO A 557 14.73 -64.42 11.18
C PRO A 557 15.53 -65.48 11.95
N ASP A 558 16.74 -65.14 12.39
CA ASP A 558 17.64 -66.02 13.15
C ASP A 558 17.39 -66.01 14.68
N GLY A 559 16.41 -65.22 15.13
CA GLY A 559 16.15 -64.94 16.54
C GLY A 559 16.62 -63.55 16.98
N GLY A 560 16.47 -63.26 18.28
CA GLY A 560 16.81 -61.96 18.86
C GLY A 560 16.02 -61.64 20.12
N ILE A 561 15.94 -60.36 20.49
CA ILE A 561 15.17 -59.90 21.65
C ILE A 561 14.08 -58.94 21.19
N LEU A 562 12.82 -59.27 21.49
CA LEU A 562 11.69 -58.35 21.39
C LEU A 562 11.37 -57.79 22.78
N SER A 563 11.54 -56.49 22.94
CA SER A 563 11.21 -55.76 24.16
C SER A 563 9.98 -54.87 23.97
N ILE A 564 9.06 -54.89 24.93
CA ILE A 564 7.90 -53.99 25.01
C ILE A 564 7.93 -53.31 26.36
N THR A 565 8.13 -51.99 26.39
CA THR A 565 8.08 -51.20 27.63
C THR A 565 6.97 -50.16 27.62
N ALA A 566 6.42 -49.84 28.78
CA ALA A 566 5.38 -48.81 28.91
C ALA A 566 5.57 -47.96 30.16
N SER A 567 5.66 -46.64 29.98
CA SER A 567 5.88 -45.66 31.05
C SER A 567 5.15 -44.34 30.81
N ASN A 568 5.00 -43.56 31.87
CA ASN A 568 4.43 -42.22 31.82
C ASN A 568 5.47 -41.21 31.30
N PHE A 569 5.09 -40.36 30.36
CA PHE A 569 5.95 -39.33 29.77
C PHE A 569 5.24 -37.98 29.77
N PHE A 570 5.91 -36.90 30.18
CA PHE A 570 5.37 -35.55 30.12
C PHE A 570 6.01 -34.79 28.97
N ILE A 571 5.18 -34.34 28.02
CA ILE A 571 5.60 -33.50 26.90
C ILE A 571 5.55 -32.04 27.34
N ASP A 572 6.72 -31.41 27.42
CA ASP A 572 6.84 -29.98 27.72
C ASP A 572 6.76 -29.10 26.46
N LYS A 573 6.88 -27.78 26.65
CA LYS A 573 6.82 -26.80 25.54
C LYS A 573 8.00 -26.91 24.55
N ASN A 574 9.16 -27.37 25.00
CA ASN A 574 10.34 -27.50 24.15
C ASN A 574 10.23 -28.75 23.28
N TYR A 575 9.82 -29.87 23.88
CA TYR A 575 9.55 -31.12 23.17
C TYR A 575 8.44 -30.96 22.12
N ALA A 576 7.37 -30.23 22.44
CA ALA A 576 6.30 -29.89 21.50
C ALA A 576 6.74 -28.93 20.37
N GLN A 577 7.83 -28.17 20.52
CA GLN A 577 8.41 -27.39 19.41
C GLN A 577 9.28 -28.25 18.49
N MET A 578 9.89 -29.32 19.02
CA MET A 578 10.76 -30.22 18.24
C MET A 578 10.00 -31.31 17.47
N ASN A 579 8.72 -31.54 17.77
CA ASN A 579 7.89 -32.54 17.08
C ASN A 579 6.48 -32.00 16.80
N HIS A 580 6.15 -31.80 15.51
CA HIS A 580 4.98 -31.04 15.07
C HIS A 580 3.62 -31.74 15.34
N ASP A 581 3.61 -33.04 15.59
CA ASP A 581 2.41 -33.79 15.99
C ASP A 581 2.20 -33.81 17.53
N ALA A 582 3.19 -33.36 18.31
CA ALA A 582 3.16 -33.43 19.77
C ALA A 582 2.46 -32.22 20.41
N LYS A 583 1.69 -32.46 21.48
CA LYS A 583 1.04 -31.40 22.28
C LYS A 583 1.56 -31.44 23.71
N VAL A 584 1.59 -30.29 24.37
CA VAL A 584 2.03 -30.18 25.77
C VAL A 584 1.04 -30.88 26.70
N GLY A 585 1.51 -31.83 27.51
CA GLY A 585 0.66 -32.59 28.43
C GLY A 585 1.24 -33.92 28.90
N SER A 586 0.45 -34.67 29.68
CA SER A 586 0.79 -36.03 30.09
C SER A 586 0.44 -37.03 28.98
N TYR A 587 1.35 -37.94 28.71
CA TYR A 587 1.22 -39.05 27.77
C TYR A 587 1.61 -40.35 28.46
N ILE A 588 1.19 -41.48 27.92
CA ILE A 588 1.96 -42.72 28.04
C ILE A 588 2.83 -42.88 26.79
N VAL A 589 4.02 -43.44 26.96
CA VAL A 589 4.81 -43.95 25.84
C VAL A 589 4.89 -45.46 25.94
N ILE A 590 4.54 -46.14 24.85
CA ILE A 590 4.75 -47.58 24.68
C ILE A 590 5.89 -47.75 23.67
N VAL A 591 6.96 -48.41 24.08
CA VAL A 591 8.15 -48.64 23.27
C VAL A 591 8.17 -50.11 22.86
N VAL A 592 8.22 -50.39 21.57
CA VAL A 592 8.45 -51.73 21.02
C VAL A 592 9.82 -51.71 20.34
N SER A 593 10.77 -52.51 20.82
CA SER A 593 12.11 -52.57 20.24
C SER A 593 12.55 -53.99 19.94
N ASP A 594 13.06 -54.19 18.73
CA ASP A 594 13.72 -55.41 18.26
C ASP A 594 15.24 -55.24 18.18
N THR A 595 15.94 -56.37 18.02
CA THR A 595 17.37 -56.46 17.70
C THR A 595 17.57 -57.05 16.30
N GLY A 596 16.71 -56.67 15.34
CA GLY A 596 16.70 -57.22 13.98
C GLY A 596 17.63 -56.51 13.00
N THR A 597 17.37 -56.69 11.70
CA THR A 597 18.17 -56.09 10.61
C THR A 597 18.17 -54.56 10.57
N GLY A 598 17.21 -53.91 11.26
CA GLY A 598 16.98 -52.47 11.19
C GLY A 598 16.40 -51.98 9.85
N ILE A 599 16.24 -50.66 9.75
CA ILE A 599 15.63 -49.96 8.62
C ILE A 599 16.64 -48.93 8.07
N PRO A 600 17.04 -49.00 6.79
CA PRO A 600 17.92 -48.00 6.16
C PRO A 600 17.30 -46.58 6.17
N PRO A 601 18.10 -45.51 6.40
CA PRO A 601 17.60 -44.13 6.43
C PRO A 601 16.82 -43.71 5.17
N GLU A 602 17.25 -44.18 4.00
CA GLU A 602 16.68 -43.89 2.67
C GLU A 602 15.19 -44.23 2.53
N ILE A 603 14.68 -45.18 3.35
CA ILE A 603 13.29 -45.62 3.33
C ILE A 603 12.51 -45.25 4.60
N MET A 604 13.14 -44.54 5.54
CA MET A 604 12.58 -44.28 6.88
C MET A 604 11.23 -43.54 6.81
N ASP A 605 11.13 -42.48 6.01
CA ASP A 605 9.90 -41.72 5.81
C ASP A 605 8.82 -42.53 5.06
N ARG A 606 9.22 -43.60 4.37
CA ARG A 606 8.38 -44.39 3.47
C ARG A 606 7.77 -45.63 4.13
N VAL A 607 8.26 -46.07 5.29
CA VAL A 607 7.72 -47.28 5.96
C VAL A 607 6.25 -47.11 6.41
N PHE A 608 5.74 -45.88 6.46
CA PHE A 608 4.34 -45.56 6.72
C PHE A 608 3.48 -45.32 5.45
N GLU A 609 4.04 -45.46 4.25
CA GLU A 609 3.26 -45.43 2.99
C GLU A 609 2.40 -46.70 2.88
N PRO A 610 1.08 -46.59 2.58
CA PRO A 610 0.26 -47.76 2.29
C PRO A 610 0.82 -48.59 1.13
N PHE A 611 0.82 -49.91 1.29
CA PHE A 611 1.37 -50.89 0.35
C PHE A 611 2.90 -50.86 0.17
N PHE A 612 3.65 -50.02 0.88
CA PHE A 612 5.10 -50.07 0.88
C PHE A 612 5.61 -51.33 1.61
N THR A 613 6.53 -52.06 0.98
CA THR A 613 7.11 -53.29 1.53
C THR A 613 8.51 -53.52 0.96
N THR A 614 9.43 -53.96 1.82
CA THR A 614 10.77 -54.44 1.46
C THR A 614 10.82 -55.97 1.28
N LYS A 615 9.72 -56.66 1.59
CA LYS A 615 9.59 -58.13 1.51
C LYS A 615 9.23 -58.57 0.08
N GLU A 616 9.64 -59.78 -0.28
CA GLU A 616 9.34 -60.41 -1.57
C GLU A 616 7.84 -60.42 -1.91
N HIS A 617 7.52 -60.50 -3.21
CA HIS A 617 6.16 -60.44 -3.73
C HIS A 617 5.25 -61.48 -3.05
N GLY A 618 4.18 -61.02 -2.40
CA GLY A 618 3.23 -61.86 -1.65
C GLY A 618 3.58 -62.13 -0.18
N LYS A 619 4.78 -61.80 0.31
CA LYS A 619 5.18 -62.00 1.73
C LYS A 619 4.86 -60.83 2.66
N GLY A 620 4.21 -59.77 2.18
CA GLY A 620 3.77 -58.63 2.99
C GLY A 620 2.71 -57.78 2.29
N THR A 621 1.75 -57.26 3.05
CA THR A 621 0.65 -56.41 2.53
C THR A 621 0.99 -54.92 2.45
N GLY A 622 2.06 -54.47 3.13
CA GLY A 622 2.41 -53.05 3.28
C GLY A 622 1.37 -52.20 4.03
N LEU A 623 0.40 -52.83 4.72
CA LEU A 623 -0.65 -52.14 5.46
C LEU A 623 -0.42 -52.05 6.98
N GLY A 624 0.54 -52.81 7.53
CA GLY A 624 0.74 -52.93 8.98
C GLY A 624 1.11 -51.61 9.67
N LEU A 625 2.18 -50.95 9.22
CA LEU A 625 2.68 -49.71 9.81
C LEU A 625 1.79 -48.50 9.47
N SER A 626 1.27 -48.42 8.24
CA SER A 626 0.33 -47.38 7.82
C SER A 626 -0.98 -47.44 8.61
N THR A 627 -1.51 -48.64 8.89
CA THR A 627 -2.66 -48.82 9.80
C THR A 627 -2.29 -48.46 11.24
N ALA A 628 -1.11 -48.86 11.74
CA ALA A 628 -0.69 -48.52 13.09
C ALA A 628 -0.59 -46.99 13.31
N LEU A 629 -0.03 -46.26 12.34
CA LEU A 629 0.03 -44.80 12.37
C LEU A 629 -1.37 -44.17 12.31
N ALA A 630 -2.25 -44.65 11.43
CA ALA A 630 -3.63 -44.16 11.33
C ALA A 630 -4.40 -44.35 12.66
N VAL A 631 -4.27 -45.51 13.29
CA VAL A 631 -4.88 -45.79 14.59
C VAL A 631 -4.32 -44.87 15.67
N VAL A 632 -2.99 -44.74 15.78
CA VAL A 632 -2.37 -43.89 16.82
C VAL A 632 -2.76 -42.42 16.63
N LYS A 633 -2.81 -41.90 15.39
CA LYS A 633 -3.30 -40.53 15.14
C LYS A 633 -4.79 -40.36 15.46
N SER A 634 -5.63 -41.38 15.23
CA SER A 634 -7.05 -41.35 15.64
C SER A 634 -7.28 -41.36 17.16
N HIS A 635 -6.25 -41.73 17.93
CA HIS A 635 -6.20 -41.64 19.39
C HIS A 635 -5.56 -40.31 19.88
N GLY A 636 -5.29 -39.36 18.99
CA GLY A 636 -4.62 -38.09 19.32
C GLY A 636 -3.13 -38.26 19.66
N GLY A 637 -2.55 -39.40 19.34
CA GLY A 637 -1.14 -39.74 19.55
C GLY A 637 -0.27 -39.62 18.30
N PHE A 638 1.01 -39.98 18.45
CA PHE A 638 1.99 -40.02 17.36
C PHE A 638 2.99 -41.17 17.56
N ILE A 639 3.73 -41.52 16.50
CA ILE A 639 4.75 -42.58 16.52
C ILE A 639 6.08 -41.98 16.08
N ASN A 640 7.13 -42.16 16.89
CA ASN A 640 8.52 -41.91 16.48
C ASN A 640 9.21 -43.25 16.21
N ILE A 641 10.06 -43.32 15.18
CA ILE A 641 10.94 -44.46 14.92
C ILE A 641 12.38 -44.05 15.25
N TYR A 642 13.14 -44.98 15.82
CA TYR A 642 14.61 -44.99 15.76
C TYR A 642 15.05 -46.33 15.18
N SER A 643 16.07 -46.37 14.33
CA SER A 643 16.63 -47.62 13.83
C SER A 643 18.06 -47.43 13.38
N GLU A 644 18.85 -48.48 13.55
CA GLU A 644 20.18 -48.62 12.99
C GLU A 644 20.26 -49.97 12.26
N VAL A 645 20.82 -49.96 11.05
CA VAL A 645 21.04 -51.17 10.25
C VAL A 645 21.95 -52.14 11.03
N GLU A 646 21.62 -53.44 10.99
CA GLU A 646 22.26 -54.52 11.76
C GLU A 646 22.17 -54.39 13.30
N ARG A 647 21.37 -53.45 13.82
CA ARG A 647 21.18 -53.24 15.27
C ARG A 647 19.71 -53.30 15.72
N GLY A 648 18.77 -53.05 14.82
CA GLY A 648 17.33 -53.22 15.04
C GLY A 648 16.53 -51.92 14.99
N THR A 649 15.27 -52.01 15.38
CA THR A 649 14.29 -50.92 15.34
C THR A 649 13.64 -50.69 16.70
N THR A 650 13.44 -49.42 17.06
CA THR A 650 12.67 -48.97 18.22
C THR A 650 11.51 -48.09 17.77
N PHE A 651 10.28 -48.58 17.87
CA PHE A 651 9.06 -47.78 17.71
C PHE A 651 8.63 -47.21 19.06
N ARG A 652 8.38 -45.90 19.14
CA ARG A 652 7.84 -45.23 20.33
C ARG A 652 6.46 -44.66 20.00
N VAL A 653 5.43 -45.28 20.55
CA VAL A 653 4.02 -44.89 20.40
C VAL A 653 3.63 -44.01 21.59
N TYR A 654 3.31 -42.75 21.32
CA TYR A 654 2.89 -41.77 22.32
C TYR A 654 1.37 -41.60 22.28
N LEU A 655 0.68 -41.83 23.39
CA LEU A 655 -0.78 -41.70 23.50
C LEU A 655 -1.14 -40.73 24.64
N PRO A 656 -2.04 -39.75 24.42
CA PRO A 656 -2.36 -38.74 25.42
C PRO A 656 -3.08 -39.37 26.62
N ALA A 657 -2.58 -39.10 27.82
CA ALA A 657 -3.17 -39.59 29.06
C ALA A 657 -4.36 -38.72 29.49
N ILE A 658 -5.43 -39.33 29.96
CA ILE A 658 -6.55 -38.60 30.58
C ILE A 658 -6.16 -38.18 32.00
N LYS A 659 -6.54 -36.96 32.41
CA LYS A 659 -6.13 -36.42 33.72
C LYS A 659 -6.83 -37.15 34.86
N ALA A 660 -6.06 -37.57 35.87
CA ALA A 660 -6.54 -38.29 37.05
C ALA A 660 -7.56 -37.55 37.94
N ALA A 661 -7.91 -36.30 37.62
CA ALA A 661 -8.86 -35.47 38.37
C ALA A 661 -10.32 -36.00 38.34
N GLU A 662 -10.65 -36.88 37.40
CA GLU A 662 -11.94 -37.59 37.38
C GLU A 662 -11.82 -39.01 37.96
N THR A 663 -10.64 -39.63 37.87
CA THR A 663 -10.41 -41.02 38.34
C THR A 663 -10.56 -41.16 39.86
N GLN A 664 -10.17 -40.15 40.65
CA GLN A 664 -10.37 -40.15 42.10
C GLN A 664 -11.85 -40.05 42.54
N LYS A 665 -12.80 -39.83 41.62
CA LYS A 665 -14.25 -39.99 41.91
C LYS A 665 -14.81 -41.36 41.53
N VAL A 666 -14.06 -42.18 40.80
CA VAL A 666 -14.50 -43.51 40.35
C VAL A 666 -14.02 -44.60 41.30
N GLU A 667 -12.80 -44.50 41.83
CA GLU A 667 -12.26 -45.53 42.75
C GLU A 667 -12.92 -45.49 44.15
N GLU A 668 -13.45 -44.35 44.61
CA GLU A 668 -14.34 -44.29 45.80
C GLU A 668 -15.83 -44.56 45.47
N GLN A 669 -16.16 -44.90 44.21
CA GLN A 669 -17.51 -45.32 43.80
C GLN A 669 -17.57 -46.75 43.24
N GLN A 670 -16.69 -47.63 43.70
CA GLN A 670 -17.08 -49.03 43.96
C GLN A 670 -18.01 -49.11 45.20
N ARG A 671 -19.17 -48.45 45.11
CA ARG A 671 -20.34 -48.91 45.86
C ARG A 671 -20.92 -50.12 45.12
N GLU A 672 -21.48 -51.03 45.89
CA GLU A 672 -21.98 -52.32 45.41
C GLU A 672 -22.94 -52.14 44.22
N LEU A 673 -22.77 -52.97 43.18
CA LEU A 673 -23.72 -53.01 42.07
C LEU A 673 -25.10 -53.35 42.63
N PRO A 674 -26.18 -52.66 42.21
CA PRO A 674 -27.47 -52.75 42.88
C PRO A 674 -28.10 -54.14 42.74
N ALA A 675 -27.98 -54.92 43.81
CA ALA A 675 -28.61 -56.23 43.94
C ALA A 675 -30.12 -56.11 44.17
N GLY A 676 -30.85 -57.10 43.68
CA GLY A 676 -32.27 -57.28 43.95
C GLY A 676 -32.51 -57.93 45.31
N ASN A 677 -33.70 -57.66 45.87
CA ASN A 677 -34.22 -58.25 47.10
C ASN A 677 -35.17 -59.42 46.77
N GLY A 678 -34.89 -60.19 45.72
CA GLY A 678 -35.72 -61.29 45.24
C GLY A 678 -36.88 -60.88 44.33
N GLU A 679 -36.87 -59.68 43.74
CA GLU A 679 -37.90 -59.25 42.79
C GLU A 679 -37.94 -60.17 41.56
N LEU A 680 -39.13 -60.47 41.06
CA LEU A 680 -39.30 -61.32 39.87
C LEU A 680 -39.28 -60.49 38.59
N ILE A 681 -38.31 -60.80 37.72
CA ILE A 681 -38.14 -60.19 36.41
C ILE A 681 -38.50 -61.21 35.33
N LEU A 682 -39.31 -60.80 34.35
CA LEU A 682 -39.55 -61.57 33.13
C LEU A 682 -38.58 -61.09 32.04
N VAL A 683 -37.86 -62.01 31.38
CA VAL A 683 -36.90 -61.72 30.31
C VAL A 683 -37.38 -62.38 29.02
N ALA A 684 -37.66 -61.59 27.99
CA ALA A 684 -38.02 -62.03 26.65
C ALA A 684 -36.95 -61.59 25.64
N GLU A 685 -36.26 -62.57 25.06
CA GLU A 685 -35.12 -62.45 24.15
C GLU A 685 -35.10 -63.76 23.35
N ASP A 686 -34.92 -63.76 22.03
CA ASP A 686 -35.02 -64.98 21.23
C ASP A 686 -33.69 -65.77 21.17
N GLU A 687 -32.55 -65.08 21.13
CA GLU A 687 -31.23 -65.70 21.16
C GLU A 687 -30.93 -66.38 22.51
N GLY A 688 -30.85 -67.72 22.51
CA GLY A 688 -30.65 -68.53 23.71
C GLY A 688 -29.40 -68.16 24.52
N SER A 689 -28.29 -67.89 23.84
CA SER A 689 -27.03 -67.46 24.45
C SER A 689 -27.17 -66.16 25.25
N ILE A 690 -27.82 -65.15 24.68
CA ILE A 690 -28.05 -63.86 25.35
C ILE A 690 -29.05 -64.05 26.51
N ARG A 691 -30.14 -64.79 26.30
CA ARG A 691 -31.15 -65.09 27.32
C ARG A 691 -30.57 -65.81 28.55
N GLU A 692 -29.66 -66.77 28.35
CA GLU A 692 -28.94 -67.44 29.44
C GLU A 692 -27.98 -66.51 30.18
N ILE A 693 -27.25 -65.65 29.47
CA ILE A 693 -26.32 -64.66 30.08
C ILE A 693 -27.07 -63.63 30.93
N ILE A 694 -28.20 -63.10 30.44
CA ILE A 694 -29.08 -62.20 31.20
C ILE A 694 -29.60 -62.93 32.44
N SER A 695 -30.18 -64.13 32.27
CA SER A 695 -30.78 -64.89 33.37
C SER A 695 -29.76 -65.22 34.46
N SER A 696 -28.54 -65.61 34.07
CA SER A 696 -27.45 -65.93 35.00
C SER A 696 -26.94 -64.68 35.74
N THR A 697 -26.83 -63.55 35.04
CA THR A 697 -26.43 -62.26 35.62
C THR A 697 -27.44 -61.80 36.67
N LEU A 698 -28.73 -61.76 36.33
CA LEU A 698 -29.78 -61.29 37.24
C LEU A 698 -29.91 -62.18 38.49
N LYS A 699 -29.79 -63.51 38.33
CA LYS A 699 -29.75 -64.46 39.46
C LYS A 699 -28.53 -64.24 40.36
N ALA A 700 -27.35 -63.97 39.80
CA ALA A 700 -26.13 -63.71 40.56
C ALA A 700 -26.20 -62.43 41.41
N TYR A 701 -27.03 -61.46 41.00
CA TYR A 701 -27.29 -60.21 41.73
C TYR A 701 -28.67 -60.20 42.43
N GLY A 702 -29.17 -61.37 42.85
CA GLY A 702 -30.30 -61.46 43.81
C GLY A 702 -31.72 -61.37 43.23
N TYR A 703 -31.88 -61.23 41.91
CA TYR A 703 -33.20 -61.20 41.26
C TYR A 703 -33.71 -62.62 40.94
N ARG A 704 -35.02 -62.82 40.99
CA ARG A 704 -35.68 -64.01 40.43
C ARG A 704 -35.96 -63.77 38.94
N VAL A 705 -35.84 -64.80 38.10
CA VAL A 705 -35.98 -64.65 36.63
C VAL A 705 -36.90 -65.71 36.05
N LEU A 706 -37.94 -65.27 35.34
CA LEU A 706 -38.65 -66.04 34.32
C LEU A 706 -38.12 -65.69 32.93
N THR A 707 -38.10 -66.65 32.02
CA THR A 707 -37.57 -66.49 30.66
C THR A 707 -38.60 -66.90 29.62
N ALA A 708 -38.77 -66.07 28.58
CA ALA A 708 -39.56 -66.34 27.39
C ALA A 708 -38.66 -66.30 26.14
N ASN A 709 -39.02 -67.10 25.12
CA ASN A 709 -38.32 -67.21 23.85
C ASN A 709 -38.92 -66.29 22.77
N ASP A 710 -40.15 -65.79 22.97
CA ASP A 710 -40.82 -64.82 22.11
C ASP A 710 -41.82 -63.92 22.90
N GLY A 711 -42.40 -62.93 22.23
CA GLY A 711 -43.35 -61.99 22.85
C GLY A 711 -44.70 -62.60 23.25
N ALA A 712 -45.13 -63.72 22.65
CA ALA A 712 -46.39 -64.38 22.96
C ALA A 712 -46.26 -65.24 24.21
N GLU A 713 -45.15 -65.97 24.36
CA GLU A 713 -44.79 -66.65 25.60
C GLU A 713 -44.59 -65.64 26.75
N ALA A 714 -43.97 -64.49 26.48
CA ALA A 714 -43.83 -63.41 27.46
C ALA A 714 -45.20 -62.89 27.95
N VAL A 715 -46.15 -62.66 27.03
CA VAL A 715 -47.53 -62.27 27.36
C VAL A 715 -48.23 -63.35 28.20
N ALA A 716 -48.06 -64.64 27.86
CA ALA A 716 -48.68 -65.75 28.59
C ALA A 716 -48.09 -65.90 30.01
N LEU A 717 -46.77 -65.85 30.16
CA LEU A 717 -46.09 -65.91 31.45
C LEU A 717 -46.42 -64.69 32.32
N HIS A 718 -46.55 -63.50 31.72
CA HIS A 718 -47.00 -62.31 32.45
C HIS A 718 -48.46 -62.43 32.92
N ALA A 719 -49.36 -62.95 32.08
CA ALA A 719 -50.76 -63.16 32.47
C ALA A 719 -50.91 -64.15 33.64
N GLN A 720 -50.07 -65.19 33.69
CA GLN A 720 -50.08 -66.20 34.76
C GLN A 720 -49.47 -65.71 36.08
N ASN A 721 -48.50 -64.78 36.03
CA ASN A 721 -47.70 -64.36 37.19
C ASN A 721 -47.80 -62.84 37.44
N LYS A 722 -48.92 -62.22 37.02
CA LYS A 722 -49.14 -60.77 36.89
C LYS A 722 -48.74 -59.97 38.14
N ASP A 723 -49.11 -60.46 39.31
CA ASP A 723 -48.94 -59.73 40.58
C ASP A 723 -47.54 -59.95 41.18
N GLU A 724 -46.82 -60.98 40.76
CA GLU A 724 -45.46 -61.30 41.24
C GLU A 724 -44.37 -60.62 40.40
N ILE A 725 -44.52 -60.61 39.07
CA ILE A 725 -43.57 -59.96 38.14
C ILE A 725 -43.55 -58.44 38.39
N LYS A 726 -42.38 -57.89 38.74
CA LYS A 726 -42.19 -56.45 38.99
C LYS A 726 -41.63 -55.70 37.79
N LEU A 727 -40.94 -56.42 36.90
CA LEU A 727 -40.27 -55.85 35.73
C LEU A 727 -40.33 -56.82 34.53
N VAL A 728 -40.54 -56.28 33.33
CA VAL A 728 -40.38 -57.01 32.07
C VAL A 728 -39.22 -56.42 31.28
N LEU A 729 -38.22 -57.22 30.96
CA LEU A 729 -37.21 -56.98 29.94
C LEU A 729 -37.67 -57.66 28.65
N ILE A 730 -37.73 -56.93 27.54
CA ILE A 730 -38.22 -57.46 26.26
C ILE A 730 -37.48 -56.86 25.06
N ASP A 731 -36.97 -57.72 24.17
CA ASP A 731 -36.40 -57.30 22.89
C ASP A 731 -37.51 -56.85 21.91
N LEU A 732 -37.25 -55.77 21.15
CA LEU A 732 -38.11 -55.31 20.07
C LEU A 732 -38.08 -56.21 18.83
N MET A 733 -37.05 -57.05 18.67
CA MET A 733 -36.83 -57.91 17.51
C MET A 733 -36.84 -59.40 17.91
N MET A 734 -38.02 -60.02 17.88
CA MET A 734 -38.22 -61.46 18.15
C MET A 734 -39.17 -62.08 17.10
N PRO A 735 -39.06 -63.39 16.81
CA PRO A 735 -40.01 -64.12 15.96
C PRO A 735 -41.36 -64.32 16.65
N VAL A 736 -42.35 -64.83 15.91
CA VAL A 736 -43.74 -65.12 16.34
C VAL A 736 -44.55 -63.88 16.76
N MET A 737 -44.12 -63.18 17.82
CA MET A 737 -44.65 -61.89 18.26
C MET A 737 -43.48 -60.98 18.64
N ASP A 738 -43.34 -59.86 17.93
CA ASP A 738 -42.29 -58.88 18.20
C ASP A 738 -42.53 -58.10 19.50
N GLY A 739 -41.50 -57.44 20.02
CA GLY A 739 -41.62 -56.67 21.27
C GLY A 739 -42.62 -55.53 21.18
N GLU A 740 -42.81 -54.92 19.99
CA GLU A 740 -43.81 -53.87 19.78
C GLU A 740 -45.24 -54.38 20.05
N ALA A 741 -45.56 -55.60 19.60
CA ALA A 741 -46.81 -56.27 19.91
C ALA A 741 -46.87 -56.76 21.38
N GLY A 742 -45.80 -57.39 21.87
CA GLY A 742 -45.72 -57.94 23.23
C GLY A 742 -45.90 -56.89 24.32
N ILE A 743 -45.20 -55.75 24.23
CA ILE A 743 -45.31 -54.62 25.16
C ILE A 743 -46.75 -54.11 25.25
N ARG A 744 -47.43 -53.94 24.10
CA ARG A 744 -48.82 -53.45 24.05
C ARG A 744 -49.83 -54.47 24.57
N ALA A 745 -49.57 -55.76 24.42
CA ALA A 745 -50.40 -56.82 25.02
C ALA A 745 -50.22 -56.86 26.55
N ILE A 746 -48.98 -56.80 27.05
CA ILE A 746 -48.66 -56.73 28.49
C ILE A 746 -49.31 -55.49 29.14
N ARG A 747 -49.21 -54.29 28.53
CA ARG A 747 -49.85 -53.06 29.03
C ARG A 747 -51.37 -53.09 29.09
N LYS A 748 -52.04 -53.96 28.32
CA LYS A 748 -53.49 -54.20 28.41
C LYS A 748 -53.86 -55.14 29.56
N ILE A 749 -52.95 -56.03 29.96
CA ILE A 749 -53.13 -56.98 31.06
C ILE A 749 -52.80 -56.30 32.40
N ASN A 750 -51.73 -55.51 32.44
CA ASN A 750 -51.28 -54.75 33.60
C ASN A 750 -50.80 -53.36 33.16
N HIS A 751 -51.52 -52.31 33.56
CA HIS A 751 -51.16 -50.95 33.17
C HIS A 751 -49.95 -50.41 33.95
N ASP A 752 -49.64 -50.97 35.13
CA ASP A 752 -48.68 -50.40 36.07
C ASP A 752 -47.33 -51.15 36.13
N VAL A 753 -47.23 -52.32 35.49
CA VAL A 753 -45.98 -53.11 35.44
C VAL A 753 -44.84 -52.30 34.84
N LYS A 754 -43.63 -52.36 35.41
CA LYS A 754 -42.48 -51.67 34.83
C LYS A 754 -41.97 -52.45 33.61
N ILE A 755 -41.64 -51.79 32.51
CA ILE A 755 -41.18 -52.42 31.25
C ILE A 755 -39.91 -51.73 30.74
N ILE A 756 -38.88 -52.51 30.40
CA ILE A 756 -37.67 -52.04 29.72
C ILE A 756 -37.60 -52.72 28.35
N ALA A 757 -37.58 -51.91 27.28
CA ALA A 757 -37.36 -52.41 25.93
C ALA A 757 -35.86 -52.48 25.60
N ILE A 758 -35.46 -53.56 24.93
CA ILE A 758 -34.09 -53.78 24.46
C ILE A 758 -34.10 -53.56 22.92
N SER A 759 -33.15 -52.79 22.38
CA SER A 759 -33.20 -52.32 20.99
C SER A 759 -31.84 -52.19 20.31
N GLY A 760 -31.74 -52.48 19.02
CA GLY A 760 -30.56 -52.27 18.18
C GLY A 760 -30.31 -50.81 17.75
N LEU A 761 -29.07 -50.52 17.32
CA LEU A 761 -28.61 -49.18 16.91
C LEU A 761 -29.38 -48.56 15.72
N THR A 762 -30.11 -49.38 14.95
CA THR A 762 -30.83 -48.99 13.72
C THR A 762 -32.34 -48.73 13.92
N GLU A 763 -32.87 -48.87 15.14
CA GLU A 763 -34.32 -49.07 15.38
C GLU A 763 -35.12 -47.80 15.79
N LYS A 764 -34.64 -46.61 15.42
CA LYS A 764 -35.23 -45.32 15.86
C LYS A 764 -36.74 -45.21 15.65
N ASP A 765 -37.25 -45.69 14.52
CA ASP A 765 -38.67 -45.63 14.15
C ASP A 765 -39.56 -46.65 14.91
N ARG A 766 -38.96 -47.69 15.52
CA ARG A 766 -39.65 -48.64 16.41
C ARG A 766 -39.68 -48.10 17.84
N ILE A 767 -38.55 -47.59 18.34
CA ILE A 767 -38.41 -46.97 19.67
C ILE A 767 -39.49 -45.90 19.88
N ALA A 768 -39.72 -45.04 18.89
CA ALA A 768 -40.72 -43.98 18.93
C ALA A 768 -42.19 -44.48 19.10
N LYS A 769 -42.50 -45.73 18.73
CA LYS A 769 -43.87 -46.29 18.82
C LYS A 769 -44.17 -46.99 20.15
N VAL A 770 -43.14 -47.35 20.90
CA VAL A 770 -43.26 -48.04 22.20
C VAL A 770 -42.92 -47.13 23.38
N ALA A 771 -42.35 -45.94 23.14
CA ALA A 771 -41.94 -44.98 24.17
C ALA A 771 -43.02 -44.74 25.24
N ASP A 772 -44.26 -44.47 24.83
CA ASP A 772 -45.42 -44.24 25.72
C ASP A 772 -45.84 -45.47 26.56
N TYR A 773 -45.32 -46.66 26.23
CA TYR A 773 -45.64 -47.94 26.86
C TYR A 773 -44.48 -48.51 27.68
N THR A 774 -43.27 -47.97 27.54
CA THR A 774 -42.03 -48.42 28.20
C THR A 774 -41.57 -47.43 29.29
N ASN A 775 -40.86 -47.93 30.30
CA ASN A 775 -40.27 -47.10 31.36
C ASN A 775 -38.79 -46.75 31.09
N ALA A 776 -38.06 -47.57 30.34
CA ALA A 776 -36.72 -47.27 29.85
C ALA A 776 -36.36 -48.07 28.58
N PHE A 777 -35.26 -47.68 27.93
CA PHE A 777 -34.66 -48.38 26.80
C PHE A 777 -33.21 -48.78 27.09
N LEU A 778 -32.84 -50.00 26.72
CA LEU A 778 -31.49 -50.54 26.87
C LEU A 778 -30.90 -50.87 25.47
N PRO A 779 -30.00 -50.03 24.92
CA PRO A 779 -29.48 -50.26 23.58
C PRO A 779 -28.48 -51.43 23.54
N LYS A 780 -28.61 -52.32 22.55
CA LYS A 780 -27.61 -53.35 22.23
C LYS A 780 -26.42 -52.69 21.49
N PRO A 781 -25.15 -52.95 21.86
CA PRO A 781 -24.69 -53.76 23.00
C PRO A 781 -24.73 -53.00 24.34
N TYR A 782 -24.95 -53.73 25.44
CA TYR A 782 -24.95 -53.21 26.80
C TYR A 782 -24.12 -54.09 27.75
N THR A 783 -23.64 -53.51 28.86
CA THR A 783 -22.89 -54.22 29.91
C THR A 783 -23.82 -54.70 31.03
N ALA A 784 -23.35 -55.70 31.80
CA ALA A 784 -24.05 -56.17 33.01
C ALA A 784 -24.28 -55.02 34.04
N GLU A 785 -23.30 -54.12 34.20
CA GLU A 785 -23.45 -52.92 35.02
C GLU A 785 -24.61 -52.03 34.54
N ARG A 786 -24.69 -51.76 33.23
CA ARG A 786 -25.75 -50.91 32.66
C ARG A 786 -27.13 -51.56 32.80
N LEU A 787 -27.21 -52.87 32.56
CA LEU A 787 -28.42 -53.67 32.80
C LEU A 787 -28.89 -53.53 34.26
N LEU A 788 -28.02 -53.79 35.23
CA LEU A 788 -28.34 -53.73 36.67
C LEU A 788 -28.73 -52.31 37.12
N LYS A 789 -28.03 -51.27 36.64
CA LYS A 789 -28.36 -49.88 36.95
C LYS A 789 -29.74 -49.49 36.41
N THR A 790 -30.03 -49.74 35.13
CA THR A 790 -31.34 -49.39 34.55
C THR A 790 -32.49 -50.21 35.15
N ILE A 791 -32.26 -51.47 35.54
CA ILE A 791 -33.23 -52.25 36.33
C ILE A 791 -33.52 -51.59 37.68
N HIS A 792 -32.47 -51.23 38.43
CA HIS A 792 -32.61 -50.62 39.74
C HIS A 792 -33.25 -49.23 39.69
N GLU A 793 -32.90 -48.42 38.70
CA GLU A 793 -33.52 -47.10 38.42
C GLU A 793 -35.02 -47.24 38.15
N VAL A 794 -35.42 -48.18 37.28
CA VAL A 794 -36.82 -48.40 36.89
C VAL A 794 -37.66 -49.04 38.01
N LEU A 795 -37.07 -49.89 38.85
CA LEU A 795 -37.72 -50.44 40.06
C LEU A 795 -37.82 -49.42 41.20
N SER A 796 -36.84 -48.51 41.33
CA SER A 796 -36.82 -47.48 42.39
C SER A 796 -37.61 -46.23 42.04
N ALA A 797 -37.88 -45.99 40.76
CA ALA A 797 -38.78 -44.93 40.31
C ALA A 797 -40.21 -45.22 40.76
N LYS A 798 -40.73 -44.41 41.69
CA LYS A 798 -42.14 -44.44 42.13
C LYS A 798 -43.07 -44.25 40.92
#